data_AF-A0A0U1KUS7-F1
#
_entry.id   AF-A0A0U1KUS7-F1
#
_cell.length_a   1.000
_cell.length_b   1.000
_cell.length_c   1.000
_cell.angle_alpha   90.00
_cell.angle_beta   90.00
_cell.angle_gamma   90.00
#
_symmetry.space_group_name_H-M   'P 1'
#
loop_
_entity.id
_entity.type
_entity.pdbx_description
1 polymer ?
#
loop_
_entity_poly.entity_id
_entity_poly.type
_entity_poly.pdbx_seq_one_letter_code
_entity_poly.pdbx_strand_id
1 'polypeptide(L)'
;MNKYSIVCICQIYNEIEKGNLDRFIHYIKPIVDAVVIYDDGSTDGSYEHMLTVTPYVIRGVKNNFDNRRRHKQRLLTEALKLSPHFILWLDADEVLGANTAENLQNLCQFCIQNDFDGVSLQNINIWRSKTWKRLDSLYDTEWFVRLWRVTPEISFDQRTSALYQQPYPENLRKIVCVTNFKVLHYGFSTIKNLAYRYLRYRSKGQRGYNMLDRLISEETLVLEQVPEQEFPEGLWLDEDPPVAMSFFESLSEVEKYREAVFRPQYSIICLIDKDVEWLKFIYNQVLKYTDLSDKEFYFVTNNATEVVLNYLKDNYIPHYIYNNIPNQPDEWYINNVYRAYNYGARKAKGDFLIFINSYMAFSPNWLENMLKVYNGTNCVTSRLVESGKLTSGLYEIEKNFGYTYNSYNEAEFNKYVAKIIEELHPDSRLYMPLLIRKQHFDLVGGYPEGNIIPGSNIFSPQLAQKGEANISGDKVLIKKLLIHTIKHQTSFDSIVYHFQCGESDSEPTKSFAQPGARIAICNDSVTGSMGEKVLWDFLLDNCPSTIGVDTRIVGENNFSLAAKKYIDSQHPEVSVVLQNATCIDFVDQEKFTIAFLQDDLRQMGKPSLQQERNLKLAHKLVTNSIQTALSYPEYDFEIIPIGVEETLSQWNELFQKVLQDISWQHSRVSNKSKPIVSIIMPTYNQDQFIAQSIQSVIEQTFTDWELIIVNDGSTDNTVDIIRKYNTYCYGKIKIINKEVNQGIALAINDGLRAARGKYFCWLSSDDLFTSNKLEKQVSFLELYSEYGMVFSGYDWIDEKGNYLGTIIEKELEGATLYRTLLVRDCIHGCSIMIRREYLDEVGMFNPDFKYAQDYDMWLRLATNLNIAYLSESLLKGRIHSKAGTNEGKNEIDAIHVIFTFILNNTASTRLFEKAGFDNSIDALTWILERLYDQFCNKNEELMQIKRGIEWILSNRNIPEEVSNFSIMLDKKIECKLNPQINQT
;
A
#
# COMPACT_ATOMS: atom_id res chain seq x y z
N MET A 1 -30.66 -46.40 29.56
CA MET A 1 -31.00 -45.88 28.21
C MET A 1 -29.91 -46.30 27.25
N ASN A 2 -30.27 -46.73 26.03
CA ASN A 2 -29.27 -46.87 24.97
C ASN A 2 -28.74 -45.47 24.66
N LYS A 3 -27.43 -45.26 24.80
CA LYS A 3 -26.80 -44.00 24.39
C LYS A 3 -26.69 -44.01 22.86
N TYR A 4 -27.41 -43.10 22.21
CA TYR A 4 -27.32 -42.90 20.76
C TYR A 4 -26.14 -41.99 20.44
N SER A 5 -25.39 -42.35 19.40
CA SER A 5 -24.30 -41.49 18.92
C SER A 5 -24.86 -40.34 18.09
N ILE A 6 -24.47 -39.11 18.44
CA ILE A 6 -24.95 -37.87 17.82
C ILE A 6 -23.75 -37.09 17.31
N VAL A 7 -23.77 -36.74 16.03
CA VAL A 7 -22.77 -35.85 15.42
C VAL A 7 -23.44 -34.52 15.07
N CYS A 8 -22.89 -33.43 15.59
CA CYS A 8 -23.31 -32.09 15.22
C CYS A 8 -22.62 -31.66 13.92
N ILE A 9 -23.38 -31.06 13.02
CA ILE A 9 -22.91 -30.45 11.79
C ILE A 9 -23.18 -28.95 11.83
N CYS A 10 -22.17 -28.15 11.47
CA CYS A 10 -22.29 -26.69 11.50
C CYS A 10 -21.49 -26.06 10.35
N GLN A 11 -22.10 -25.09 9.67
CA GLN A 11 -21.41 -24.26 8.69
C GLN A 11 -21.02 -22.93 9.36
N ILE A 12 -19.78 -22.49 9.17
CA ILE A 12 -19.26 -21.26 9.76
C ILE A 12 -18.72 -20.30 8.69
N TYR A 13 -18.84 -19.00 8.93
CA TYR A 13 -18.21 -17.95 8.12
C TYR A 13 -17.97 -16.68 8.95
N ASN A 14 -16.71 -16.42 9.30
CA ASN A 14 -16.28 -15.30 10.14
C ASN A 14 -17.13 -15.14 11.43
N GLU A 15 -17.20 -16.21 12.21
CA GLU A 15 -18.05 -16.31 13.40
C GLU A 15 -17.36 -15.83 14.69
N ILE A 16 -16.03 -15.68 14.69
CA ILE A 16 -15.28 -15.06 15.81
C ILE A 16 -15.65 -13.60 15.92
N GLU A 17 -15.62 -12.86 14.80
CA GLU A 17 -15.97 -11.43 14.81
C GLU A 17 -17.41 -11.20 15.29
N LYS A 18 -18.30 -12.17 15.13
CA LYS A 18 -19.71 -12.11 15.56
C LYS A 18 -19.93 -12.58 17.00
N GLY A 19 -18.89 -13.11 17.66
CA GLY A 19 -18.97 -13.61 19.04
C GLY A 19 -19.85 -14.87 19.19
N ASN A 20 -19.91 -15.70 18.14
CA ASN A 20 -20.82 -16.84 18.08
C ASN A 20 -20.13 -18.16 18.45
N LEU A 21 -18.89 -18.37 18.02
CA LEU A 21 -18.20 -19.66 18.18
C LEU A 21 -18.03 -20.08 19.63
N ASP A 22 -17.54 -19.21 20.51
CA ASP A 22 -17.29 -19.57 21.91
C ASP A 22 -18.57 -20.06 22.60
N ARG A 23 -19.69 -19.37 22.36
CA ARG A 23 -21.02 -19.77 22.86
C ARG A 23 -21.43 -21.12 22.28
N PHE A 24 -21.33 -21.29 20.96
CA PHE A 24 -21.67 -22.55 20.29
C PHE A 24 -20.87 -23.72 20.88
N ILE A 25 -19.55 -23.58 20.99
CA ILE A 25 -18.67 -24.63 21.48
C ILE A 25 -19.00 -24.99 22.93
N HIS A 26 -19.16 -23.98 23.78
CA HIS A 26 -19.41 -24.18 25.21
C HIS A 26 -20.66 -25.02 25.45
N TYR A 27 -21.76 -24.76 24.72
CA TYR A 27 -23.05 -25.41 24.96
C TYR A 27 -23.28 -26.67 24.10
N ILE A 28 -22.67 -26.78 22.92
CA ILE A 28 -22.92 -27.91 22.00
C ILE A 28 -21.91 -29.04 22.19
N LYS A 29 -20.62 -28.73 22.39
CA LYS A 29 -19.57 -29.76 22.52
C LYS A 29 -19.84 -30.78 23.65
N PRO A 30 -20.36 -30.41 24.83
CA PRO A 30 -20.60 -31.37 25.91
C PRO A 30 -21.73 -32.37 25.65
N ILE A 31 -22.62 -32.10 24.68
CA ILE A 31 -23.89 -32.84 24.50
C ILE A 31 -23.94 -33.68 23.21
N VAL A 32 -22.88 -33.66 22.41
CA VAL A 32 -22.71 -34.47 21.19
C VAL A 32 -21.40 -35.23 21.22
N ASP A 33 -21.27 -36.31 20.46
CA ASP A 33 -20.04 -37.11 20.44
C ASP A 33 -18.95 -36.51 19.54
N ALA A 34 -19.35 -35.78 18.49
CA ALA A 34 -18.43 -35.03 17.65
C ALA A 34 -19.11 -33.83 16.98
N VAL A 35 -18.30 -32.87 16.56
CA VAL A 35 -18.71 -31.72 15.77
C VAL A 35 -17.95 -31.74 14.44
N VAL A 36 -18.68 -31.69 13.33
CA VAL A 36 -18.12 -31.58 11.98
C VAL A 36 -18.44 -30.20 11.44
N ILE A 37 -17.40 -29.49 11.02
CA ILE A 37 -17.49 -28.10 10.59
C ILE A 37 -17.25 -28.01 9.10
N TYR A 38 -18.06 -27.21 8.42
CA TYR A 38 -17.72 -26.68 7.11
C TYR A 38 -17.42 -25.19 7.25
N ASP A 39 -16.15 -24.84 7.13
CA ASP A 39 -15.71 -23.44 7.10
C ASP A 39 -15.85 -22.89 5.69
N ASP A 40 -16.70 -21.90 5.48
CA ASP A 40 -16.96 -21.34 4.14
C ASP A 40 -15.95 -20.27 3.73
N GLY A 41 -14.67 -20.52 4.04
CA GLY A 41 -13.55 -19.63 3.75
C GLY A 41 -13.44 -18.47 4.75
N SER A 42 -13.51 -18.77 6.05
CA SER A 42 -13.30 -17.75 7.07
C SER A 42 -11.85 -17.25 7.10
N THR A 43 -11.69 -15.98 7.44
CA THR A 43 -10.41 -15.28 7.49
C THR A 43 -10.13 -14.63 8.84
N ASP A 44 -11.16 -14.45 9.66
CA ASP A 44 -11.07 -13.86 11.00
C ASP A 44 -10.42 -14.77 12.07
N GLY A 45 -10.05 -16.01 11.70
CA GLY A 45 -9.50 -17.02 12.61
C GLY A 45 -10.48 -18.13 12.99
N SER A 46 -11.75 -18.07 12.52
CA SER A 46 -12.79 -19.05 12.86
C SER A 46 -12.39 -20.49 12.53
N TYR A 47 -11.73 -20.70 11.39
CA TYR A 47 -11.25 -22.02 10.97
C TYR A 47 -10.21 -22.58 11.93
N GLU A 48 -9.21 -21.77 12.27
CA GLU A 48 -8.10 -22.13 13.15
C GLU A 48 -8.59 -22.40 14.56
N HIS A 49 -9.54 -21.59 15.04
CA HIS A 49 -10.19 -21.81 16.32
C HIS A 49 -10.90 -23.17 16.34
N MET A 50 -11.69 -23.50 15.31
CA MET A 50 -12.38 -24.80 15.26
C MET A 50 -11.44 -26.00 15.13
N LEU A 51 -10.26 -25.85 14.51
CA LEU A 51 -9.24 -26.91 14.51
C LEU A 51 -8.73 -27.26 15.91
N THR A 52 -8.76 -26.32 16.86
CA THR A 52 -8.45 -26.60 18.27
C THR A 52 -9.57 -27.37 18.99
N VAL A 53 -10.79 -27.32 18.44
CA VAL A 53 -12.00 -27.87 19.05
C VAL A 53 -12.29 -29.29 18.55
N THR A 54 -12.15 -29.51 17.24
CA THR A 54 -12.47 -30.75 16.53
C THR A 54 -11.50 -30.98 15.36
N PRO A 55 -11.08 -32.22 15.08
CA PRO A 55 -10.27 -32.54 13.90
C PRO A 55 -11.09 -32.58 12.60
N TYR A 56 -12.43 -32.50 12.67
CA TYR A 56 -13.33 -32.66 11.52
C TYR A 56 -13.75 -31.32 10.92
N VAL A 57 -12.77 -30.50 10.50
CA VAL A 57 -13.02 -29.18 9.88
C VAL A 57 -12.72 -29.25 8.38
N ILE A 58 -13.74 -29.06 7.56
CA ILE A 58 -13.63 -28.99 6.11
C ILE A 58 -13.43 -27.52 5.72
N ARG A 59 -12.32 -27.21 5.05
CA ARG A 59 -12.07 -25.87 4.54
C ARG A 59 -12.68 -25.67 3.15
N GLY A 60 -13.59 -24.70 3.05
CA GLY A 60 -14.10 -24.14 1.80
C GLY A 60 -13.09 -23.18 1.17
N VAL A 61 -13.12 -23.06 -0.15
CA VAL A 61 -12.19 -22.22 -0.93
C VAL A 61 -12.80 -20.92 -1.42
N LYS A 62 -14.14 -20.85 -1.47
CA LYS A 62 -14.89 -19.68 -1.91
C LYS A 62 -16.29 -19.75 -1.30
N ASN A 63 -16.75 -18.62 -0.74
CA ASN A 63 -18.13 -18.45 -0.33
C ASN A 63 -19.03 -18.38 -1.58
N ASN A 64 -19.42 -19.56 -2.05
CA ASN A 64 -20.27 -19.70 -3.23
C ASN A 64 -21.69 -20.12 -2.79
N PHE A 65 -22.54 -19.13 -2.63
CA PHE A 65 -23.96 -19.31 -2.35
C PHE A 65 -24.67 -20.22 -3.36
N ASP A 66 -24.19 -20.30 -4.61
CA ASP A 66 -24.78 -21.14 -5.66
C ASP A 66 -24.49 -22.63 -5.46
N ASN A 67 -23.56 -22.99 -4.55
CA ASN A 67 -23.13 -24.36 -4.28
C ASN A 67 -23.48 -24.88 -2.87
N ARG A 68 -24.41 -24.22 -2.16
CA ARG A 68 -24.87 -24.61 -0.82
C ARG A 68 -25.13 -26.12 -0.68
N ARG A 69 -25.84 -26.71 -1.64
CA ARG A 69 -26.11 -28.16 -1.67
C ARG A 69 -24.85 -29.04 -1.62
N ARG A 70 -23.80 -28.68 -2.37
CA ARG A 70 -22.53 -29.44 -2.35
C ARG A 70 -21.83 -29.31 -1.00
N HIS A 71 -21.90 -28.14 -0.36
CA HIS A 71 -21.33 -27.94 0.97
C HIS A 71 -22.05 -28.83 1.99
N LYS A 72 -23.39 -28.83 1.99
CA LYS A 72 -24.22 -29.71 2.83
C LYS A 72 -23.89 -31.19 2.63
N GLN A 73 -23.76 -31.63 1.38
CA GLN A 73 -23.42 -33.02 1.07
C GLN A 73 -22.03 -33.40 1.57
N ARG A 74 -21.03 -32.53 1.42
CA ARG A 74 -19.67 -32.76 1.94
C ARG A 74 -19.68 -32.89 3.47
N LEU A 75 -20.38 -31.97 4.13
CA LEU A 75 -20.50 -31.96 5.58
C LEU A 75 -21.17 -33.25 6.09
N LEU A 76 -22.29 -33.65 5.47
CA LEU A 76 -22.95 -34.92 5.76
C LEU A 76 -22.01 -36.12 5.52
N THR A 77 -21.26 -36.12 4.42
CA THR A 77 -20.35 -37.23 4.08
C THR A 77 -19.27 -37.41 5.14
N GLU A 78 -18.65 -36.32 5.62
CA GLU A 78 -17.66 -36.40 6.71
C GLU A 78 -18.30 -36.84 8.03
N ALA A 79 -19.49 -36.35 8.36
CA ALA A 79 -20.22 -36.78 9.56
C ALA A 79 -20.54 -38.28 9.55
N LEU A 80 -20.93 -38.84 8.40
CA LEU A 80 -21.25 -40.26 8.26
C LEU A 80 -20.03 -41.19 8.49
N LYS A 81 -18.79 -40.72 8.27
CA LYS A 81 -17.58 -41.50 8.56
C LYS A 81 -17.44 -41.84 10.04
N LEU A 82 -18.07 -41.05 10.92
CA LEU A 82 -18.08 -41.27 12.37
C LEU A 82 -19.13 -42.29 12.82
N SER A 83 -19.87 -42.88 11.87
CA SER A 83 -20.97 -43.83 12.13
C SER A 83 -22.01 -43.34 13.16
N PRO A 84 -22.53 -42.10 13.04
CA PRO A 84 -23.55 -41.59 13.96
C PRO A 84 -24.88 -42.34 13.81
N HIS A 85 -25.66 -42.37 14.90
CA HIS A 85 -27.07 -42.76 14.84
C HIS A 85 -27.94 -41.57 14.41
N PHE A 86 -27.57 -40.36 14.84
CA PHE A 86 -28.27 -39.12 14.55
C PHE A 86 -27.33 -37.99 14.15
N ILE A 87 -27.83 -37.10 13.29
CA ILE A 87 -27.19 -35.84 12.90
C ILE A 87 -27.96 -34.68 13.51
N LEU A 88 -27.26 -33.80 14.23
CA LEU A 88 -27.78 -32.53 14.71
C LEU A 88 -27.23 -31.42 13.82
N TRP A 89 -28.06 -30.63 13.17
CA TRP A 89 -27.64 -29.42 12.46
C TRP A 89 -27.93 -28.21 13.34
N LEU A 90 -26.91 -27.41 13.62
CA LEU A 90 -27.06 -26.08 14.20
C LEU A 90 -26.17 -25.06 13.48
N ASP A 91 -26.66 -23.84 13.31
CA ASP A 91 -25.83 -22.72 12.86
C ASP A 91 -24.97 -22.20 14.04
N ALA A 92 -23.85 -21.53 13.77
CA ALA A 92 -22.94 -21.09 14.83
C ALA A 92 -23.55 -20.07 15.78
N ASP A 93 -24.57 -19.33 15.35
CA ASP A 93 -25.35 -18.42 16.17
C ASP A 93 -26.49 -19.10 16.94
N GLU A 94 -26.61 -20.43 16.87
CA GLU A 94 -27.65 -21.21 17.54
C GLU A 94 -27.12 -22.03 18.71
N VAL A 95 -27.94 -22.17 19.77
CA VAL A 95 -27.74 -23.14 20.86
C VAL A 95 -29.06 -23.84 21.18
N LEU A 96 -28.99 -25.05 21.71
CA LEU A 96 -30.18 -25.70 22.27
C LEU A 96 -30.59 -25.01 23.58
N GLY A 97 -31.89 -24.99 23.89
CA GLY A 97 -32.47 -24.39 25.10
C GLY A 97 -32.08 -25.11 26.40
N ALA A 98 -32.90 -25.09 27.46
CA ALA A 98 -32.54 -25.77 28.71
C ALA A 98 -32.58 -27.32 28.65
N ASN A 99 -31.95 -27.97 29.64
CA ASN A 99 -32.00 -29.43 29.88
C ASN A 99 -31.55 -30.31 28.69
N THR A 100 -30.48 -29.93 28.00
CA THR A 100 -30.18 -30.40 26.63
C THR A 100 -29.67 -31.82 26.52
N ALA A 101 -28.74 -32.25 27.38
CA ALA A 101 -28.05 -33.53 27.20
C ALA A 101 -28.98 -34.75 27.32
N GLU A 102 -29.76 -34.82 28.41
CA GLU A 102 -30.68 -35.92 28.66
C GLU A 102 -31.88 -35.87 27.72
N ASN A 103 -32.43 -34.68 27.47
CA ASN A 103 -33.56 -34.50 26.56
C ASN A 103 -33.21 -34.87 25.12
N LEU A 104 -31.99 -34.58 24.66
CA LEU A 104 -31.57 -34.94 23.30
C LEU A 104 -31.50 -36.46 23.12
N GLN A 105 -31.01 -37.20 24.12
CA GLN A 105 -31.00 -38.67 24.11
C GLN A 105 -32.43 -39.25 24.19
N ASN A 106 -33.29 -38.68 25.03
CA ASN A 106 -34.71 -39.04 25.11
C ASN A 106 -35.43 -38.80 23.78
N LEU A 107 -35.10 -37.70 23.09
CA LEU A 107 -35.65 -37.36 21.78
C LEU A 107 -35.19 -38.34 20.70
N CYS A 108 -33.91 -38.76 20.72
CA CYS A 108 -33.40 -39.82 19.85
C CYS A 108 -34.15 -41.15 20.10
N GLN A 109 -34.33 -41.51 21.37
CA GLN A 109 -35.10 -42.71 21.75
C GLN A 109 -36.55 -42.65 21.25
N PHE A 110 -37.21 -41.50 21.44
CA PHE A 110 -38.56 -41.25 20.98
C PHE A 110 -38.67 -41.41 19.45
N CYS A 111 -37.70 -40.91 18.69
CA CYS A 111 -37.65 -41.08 17.24
C CYS A 111 -37.52 -42.56 16.84
N ILE A 112 -36.68 -43.34 17.52
CA ILE A 112 -36.52 -44.77 17.22
C ILE A 112 -37.79 -45.55 17.55
N GLN A 113 -38.41 -45.30 18.71
CA GLN A 113 -39.60 -46.01 19.15
C GLN A 113 -40.82 -45.77 18.26
N ASN A 114 -40.93 -44.57 17.68
CA ASN A 114 -42.07 -44.16 16.87
C ASN A 114 -41.77 -44.12 15.36
N ASP A 115 -40.57 -44.55 14.97
CA ASP A 115 -40.09 -44.56 13.59
C ASP A 115 -40.16 -43.18 12.91
N PHE A 116 -39.67 -42.13 13.58
CA PHE A 116 -39.47 -40.81 13.00
C PHE A 116 -38.06 -40.68 12.40
N ASP A 117 -37.98 -40.02 11.24
CA ASP A 117 -36.73 -39.76 10.52
C ASP A 117 -36.09 -38.42 10.92
N GLY A 118 -36.89 -37.46 11.39
CA GLY A 118 -36.38 -36.15 11.78
C GLY A 118 -37.27 -35.40 12.75
N VAL A 119 -36.69 -34.40 13.39
CA VAL A 119 -37.35 -33.58 14.41
C VAL A 119 -37.25 -32.10 14.04
N SER A 120 -38.40 -31.46 13.98
CA SER A 120 -38.54 -30.02 13.85
C SER A 120 -38.64 -29.36 15.22
N LEU A 121 -37.76 -28.40 15.47
CA LEU A 121 -37.68 -27.60 16.69
C LEU A 121 -38.12 -26.16 16.40
N GLN A 122 -38.69 -25.51 17.42
CA GLN A 122 -38.99 -24.08 17.36
C GLN A 122 -37.72 -23.26 17.59
N ASN A 123 -37.49 -22.26 16.73
CA ASN A 123 -36.44 -21.27 16.92
C ASN A 123 -36.98 -20.06 17.69
N ILE A 124 -36.29 -19.69 18.78
CA ILE A 124 -36.48 -18.42 19.48
C ILE A 124 -35.42 -17.44 18.97
N ASN A 125 -35.87 -16.38 18.31
CA ASN A 125 -35.00 -15.34 17.76
C ASN A 125 -34.68 -14.26 18.80
N ILE A 126 -33.45 -14.25 19.31
CA ILE A 126 -32.96 -13.23 20.24
C ILE A 126 -32.68 -11.93 19.48
N TRP A 127 -33.18 -10.81 20.00
CA TRP A 127 -33.21 -9.52 19.31
C TRP A 127 -32.49 -8.41 20.08
N ARG A 128 -31.39 -7.90 19.52
CA ARG A 128 -30.60 -6.76 20.06
C ARG A 128 -30.29 -6.82 21.56
N SER A 129 -30.26 -8.03 22.09
CA SER A 129 -30.12 -8.33 23.50
C SER A 129 -29.61 -9.77 23.64
N LYS A 130 -29.51 -10.31 24.85
CA LYS A 130 -29.21 -11.71 25.13
C LYS A 130 -30.41 -12.54 25.58
N THR A 131 -31.51 -11.92 26.02
CA THR A 131 -32.69 -12.60 26.57
C THR A 131 -34.05 -12.11 26.07
N TRP A 132 -34.12 -11.08 25.23
CA TRP A 132 -35.36 -10.57 24.64
C TRP A 132 -35.54 -11.07 23.22
N LYS A 133 -36.80 -11.35 22.86
CA LYS A 133 -37.20 -11.72 21.52
C LYS A 133 -38.24 -10.77 20.95
N ARG A 134 -38.30 -10.71 19.63
CA ARG A 134 -39.24 -9.90 18.87
C ARG A 134 -40.47 -10.72 18.48
N LEU A 135 -41.66 -10.19 18.75
CA LEU A 135 -42.94 -10.85 18.47
C LEU A 135 -43.64 -10.33 17.20
N ASP A 136 -43.34 -9.12 16.77
CA ASP A 136 -43.90 -8.58 15.54
C ASP A 136 -43.18 -9.16 14.30
N SER A 137 -43.79 -9.05 13.12
CA SER A 137 -43.17 -9.45 11.85
C SER A 137 -42.82 -10.95 11.66
N LEU A 138 -43.47 -11.84 12.42
CA LEU A 138 -43.39 -13.33 12.33
C LEU A 138 -42.03 -13.95 12.68
N TYR A 139 -41.11 -13.23 13.33
CA TYR A 139 -39.78 -13.75 13.68
C TYR A 139 -39.81 -15.00 14.56
N ASP A 140 -40.75 -15.13 15.49
CA ASP A 140 -40.77 -16.24 16.47
C ASP A 140 -41.64 -17.44 16.04
N THR A 141 -42.02 -17.49 14.75
CA THR A 141 -42.96 -18.51 14.22
C THR A 141 -42.29 -19.63 13.43
N GLU A 142 -40.96 -19.59 13.30
CA GLU A 142 -40.22 -20.51 12.43
C GLU A 142 -39.88 -21.84 13.14
N TRP A 143 -40.14 -22.93 12.41
CA TRP A 143 -39.84 -24.30 12.83
C TRP A 143 -38.85 -24.90 11.84
N PHE A 144 -37.79 -25.50 12.35
CA PHE A 144 -36.75 -26.09 11.51
C PHE A 144 -36.39 -27.50 11.93
N VAL A 145 -36.18 -28.36 10.93
CA VAL A 145 -35.71 -29.72 11.17
C VAL A 145 -34.23 -29.68 11.54
N ARG A 146 -33.92 -29.96 12.81
CA ARG A 146 -32.57 -29.81 13.38
C ARG A 146 -31.93 -31.15 13.76
N LEU A 147 -32.71 -32.19 14.06
CA LEU A 147 -32.18 -33.51 14.44
C LEU A 147 -32.72 -34.59 13.50
N TRP A 148 -31.86 -35.41 12.92
CA TRP A 148 -32.23 -36.42 11.91
C TRP A 148 -31.63 -37.79 12.22
N ARG A 149 -32.40 -38.86 12.00
CA ARG A 149 -31.92 -40.24 12.06
C ARG A 149 -31.08 -40.55 10.81
N VAL A 150 -29.93 -41.17 11.01
CA VAL A 150 -29.10 -41.65 9.89
C VAL A 150 -29.74 -42.87 9.25
N THR A 151 -30.00 -42.79 7.95
CA THR A 151 -30.52 -43.90 7.14
C THR A 151 -29.57 -44.20 5.99
N PRO A 152 -29.54 -45.42 5.43
CA PRO A 152 -28.63 -45.79 4.34
C PRO A 152 -28.71 -44.91 3.09
N GLU A 153 -29.84 -44.24 2.85
CA GLU A 153 -30.10 -43.41 1.67
C GLU A 153 -29.95 -41.89 1.92
N ILE A 154 -29.45 -41.47 3.10
CA ILE A 154 -29.40 -40.05 3.49
C ILE A 154 -28.50 -39.20 2.58
N SER A 155 -29.09 -38.19 1.92
CA SER A 155 -28.40 -37.42 0.88
C SER A 155 -29.05 -36.07 0.59
N PHE A 156 -28.24 -35.11 0.16
CA PHE A 156 -28.65 -33.84 -0.43
C PHE A 156 -28.61 -33.85 -1.97
N ASP A 157 -28.41 -35.02 -2.62
CA ASP A 157 -28.03 -35.12 -4.04
C ASP A 157 -29.14 -35.48 -5.05
N GLN A 158 -30.44 -35.33 -4.74
CA GLN A 158 -31.50 -35.52 -5.74
C GLN A 158 -31.80 -34.23 -6.55
N ARG A 159 -31.93 -34.32 -7.89
CA ARG A 159 -32.11 -33.16 -8.79
C ARG A 159 -33.55 -32.65 -8.80
N THR A 160 -33.94 -31.78 -7.86
CA THR A 160 -35.11 -30.91 -8.05
C THR A 160 -34.68 -29.49 -8.42
N SER A 161 -35.21 -28.97 -9.54
CA SER A 161 -34.90 -27.65 -10.11
C SER A 161 -35.52 -26.47 -9.35
N ALA A 162 -35.84 -26.63 -8.07
CA ALA A 162 -36.51 -25.61 -7.30
C ALA A 162 -35.52 -24.55 -6.80
N LEU A 163 -35.85 -23.27 -7.03
CA LEU A 163 -35.14 -22.09 -6.52
C LEU A 163 -35.03 -22.04 -4.98
N TYR A 164 -35.78 -22.88 -4.26
CA TYR A 164 -35.77 -23.01 -2.81
C TYR A 164 -35.28 -24.40 -2.41
N GLN A 165 -34.06 -24.47 -1.86
CA GLN A 165 -33.46 -25.70 -1.35
C GLN A 165 -33.97 -25.98 0.08
N GLN A 166 -34.33 -27.24 0.37
CA GLN A 166 -34.68 -27.62 1.74
C GLN A 166 -33.47 -27.54 2.69
N PRO A 167 -33.68 -27.19 3.97
CA PRO A 167 -32.60 -27.13 4.95
C PRO A 167 -32.05 -28.52 5.30
N TYR A 168 -32.85 -29.59 5.18
CA TYR A 168 -32.55 -30.97 5.55
C TYR A 168 -32.54 -31.94 4.34
N PRO A 169 -32.03 -33.18 4.49
CA PRO A 169 -31.97 -34.19 3.43
C PRO A 169 -33.35 -34.55 2.87
N GLU A 170 -33.45 -34.66 1.55
CA GLU A 170 -34.73 -34.81 0.84
C GLU A 170 -35.42 -36.16 1.12
N ASN A 171 -34.68 -37.15 1.61
CA ASN A 171 -35.17 -38.50 1.87
C ASN A 171 -35.76 -38.70 3.28
N LEU A 172 -35.80 -37.66 4.13
CA LEU A 172 -36.50 -37.70 5.42
C LEU A 172 -38.02 -37.66 5.18
N ARG A 173 -38.75 -38.71 5.56
CA ARG A 173 -40.19 -38.83 5.26
C ARG A 173 -41.07 -38.52 6.46
N LYS A 174 -40.68 -38.99 7.65
CA LYS A 174 -41.46 -38.85 8.88
C LYS A 174 -40.82 -37.82 9.81
N ILE A 175 -41.30 -36.58 9.74
CA ILE A 175 -40.82 -35.48 10.59
C ILE A 175 -41.84 -35.20 11.69
N VAL A 176 -41.37 -35.07 12.93
CA VAL A 176 -42.20 -34.71 14.10
C VAL A 176 -41.84 -33.31 14.61
N CYS A 177 -42.84 -32.54 15.03
CA CYS A 177 -42.63 -31.25 15.71
C CYS A 177 -42.72 -31.44 17.23
N VAL A 178 -41.77 -30.86 17.98
CA VAL A 178 -41.76 -30.89 19.45
C VAL A 178 -41.66 -29.48 20.02
N THR A 179 -42.51 -29.16 20.98
CA THR A 179 -42.63 -27.82 21.59
C THR A 179 -41.83 -27.66 22.89
N ASN A 180 -41.49 -28.77 23.54
CA ASN A 180 -40.75 -28.83 24.79
C ASN A 180 -39.23 -28.75 24.61
N PHE A 181 -38.75 -28.62 23.37
CA PHE A 181 -37.33 -28.54 23.04
C PHE A 181 -37.12 -27.47 21.97
N LYS A 182 -36.34 -26.44 22.28
CA LYS A 182 -36.21 -25.22 21.46
C LYS A 182 -34.75 -24.92 21.13
N VAL A 183 -34.56 -24.08 20.13
CA VAL A 183 -33.28 -23.53 19.71
C VAL A 183 -33.29 -22.03 19.96
N LEU A 184 -32.27 -21.51 20.64
CA LEU A 184 -32.06 -20.08 20.80
C LEU A 184 -31.14 -19.59 19.68
N HIS A 185 -31.61 -18.65 18.86
CA HIS A 185 -30.89 -18.10 17.71
C HIS A 185 -30.46 -16.65 17.98
N TYR A 186 -29.15 -16.43 17.99
CA TYR A 186 -28.50 -15.15 18.33
C TYR A 186 -28.08 -14.35 17.09
N GLY A 187 -28.51 -14.73 15.89
CA GLY A 187 -28.14 -14.06 14.64
C GLY A 187 -28.54 -12.59 14.56
N PHE A 188 -29.44 -12.14 15.44
CA PHE A 188 -29.90 -10.75 15.57
C PHE A 188 -29.67 -10.14 16.96
N SER A 189 -28.91 -10.84 17.82
CA SER A 189 -28.69 -10.46 19.24
C SER A 189 -27.91 -9.17 19.44
N THR A 190 -27.24 -8.66 18.41
CA THR A 190 -26.51 -7.39 18.47
C THR A 190 -26.74 -6.58 17.21
N ILE A 191 -26.58 -5.26 17.32
CA ILE A 191 -26.67 -4.35 16.17
C ILE A 191 -25.61 -4.70 15.12
N LYS A 192 -24.43 -5.17 15.53
CA LYS A 192 -23.36 -5.64 14.65
C LYS A 192 -23.82 -6.86 13.83
N ASN A 193 -24.36 -7.89 14.48
CA ASN A 193 -24.80 -9.11 13.79
C ASN A 193 -25.95 -8.82 12.81
N LEU A 194 -26.89 -7.96 13.24
CA LEU A 194 -27.96 -7.46 12.39
C LEU A 194 -27.40 -6.72 11.16
N ALA A 195 -26.43 -5.82 11.36
CA ALA A 195 -25.82 -5.05 10.29
C ALA A 195 -25.09 -5.94 9.27
N TYR A 196 -24.31 -6.91 9.74
CA TYR A 196 -23.63 -7.88 8.88
C TYR A 196 -24.61 -8.63 7.98
N ARG A 197 -25.73 -9.10 8.53
CA ARG A 197 -26.75 -9.83 7.77
C ARG A 197 -27.49 -8.92 6.79
N TYR A 198 -27.95 -7.74 7.23
CA TYR A 198 -28.67 -6.78 6.39
C TYR A 198 -27.83 -6.28 5.21
N LEU A 199 -26.61 -5.79 5.46
CA LEU A 199 -25.74 -5.25 4.41
C LEU A 199 -25.33 -6.32 3.38
N ARG A 200 -25.07 -7.56 3.83
CA ARG A 200 -24.76 -8.67 2.92
C ARG A 200 -25.96 -9.03 2.04
N TYR A 201 -27.17 -9.10 2.58
CA TYR A 201 -28.37 -9.37 1.76
C TYR A 201 -28.66 -8.23 0.79
N ARG A 202 -28.48 -6.98 1.22
CA ARG A 202 -28.63 -5.79 0.36
C ARG A 202 -27.66 -5.81 -0.82
N SER A 203 -26.39 -6.15 -0.60
CA SER A 203 -25.38 -6.22 -1.69
C SER A 203 -25.66 -7.35 -2.69
N LYS A 204 -26.40 -8.39 -2.29
CA LYS A 204 -26.88 -9.46 -3.18
C LYS A 204 -28.18 -9.09 -3.93
N GLY A 205 -28.63 -7.84 -3.83
CA GLY A 205 -29.77 -7.31 -4.59
C GLY A 205 -31.13 -7.48 -3.91
N GLN A 206 -31.20 -8.00 -2.67
CA GLN A 206 -32.46 -7.98 -1.92
C GLN A 206 -32.82 -6.53 -1.57
N ARG A 207 -34.10 -6.18 -1.75
CA ARG A 207 -34.62 -4.82 -1.53
C ARG A 207 -36.09 -4.87 -1.13
N GLY A 208 -36.56 -3.78 -0.54
CA GLY A 208 -37.97 -3.57 -0.23
C GLY A 208 -38.37 -4.13 1.13
N TYR A 209 -39.46 -3.58 1.65
CA TYR A 209 -39.86 -3.76 3.05
C TYR A 209 -40.07 -5.22 3.44
N ASN A 210 -40.91 -5.95 2.71
CA ASN A 210 -41.26 -7.33 3.05
C ASN A 210 -40.08 -8.31 2.95
N MET A 211 -39.05 -8.00 2.15
CA MET A 211 -37.91 -8.90 1.95
C MET A 211 -36.74 -8.55 2.86
N LEU A 212 -36.35 -7.28 2.91
CA LEU A 212 -35.11 -6.85 3.55
C LEU A 212 -35.34 -5.81 4.65
N ASP A 213 -36.08 -4.74 4.38
CA ASP A 213 -36.12 -3.60 5.30
C ASP A 213 -36.87 -3.92 6.61
N ARG A 214 -37.74 -4.95 6.60
CA ARG A 214 -38.34 -5.54 7.82
C ARG A 214 -37.32 -6.12 8.80
N LEU A 215 -36.10 -6.44 8.34
CA LEU A 215 -34.99 -6.89 9.20
C LEU A 215 -34.50 -5.79 10.14
N ILE A 216 -34.68 -4.52 9.80
CA ILE A 216 -34.13 -3.41 10.59
C ILE A 216 -35.20 -2.43 11.05
N SER A 217 -36.40 -2.47 10.45
CA SER A 217 -37.54 -1.67 10.89
C SER A 217 -37.97 -2.09 12.30
N GLU A 218 -38.03 -1.14 13.24
CA GLU A 218 -38.48 -1.34 14.62
C GLU A 218 -39.71 -0.46 14.96
N GLU A 219 -40.37 0.13 13.95
CA GLU A 219 -41.50 1.04 14.13
C GLU A 219 -42.72 0.39 14.78
N THR A 220 -42.87 -0.92 14.60
CA THR A 220 -43.91 -1.76 15.21
C THR A 220 -43.33 -2.76 16.20
N LEU A 221 -42.15 -2.49 16.75
CA LEU A 221 -41.41 -3.45 17.58
C LEU A 221 -42.22 -3.85 18.81
N VAL A 222 -42.45 -5.15 18.96
CA VAL A 222 -43.04 -5.76 20.16
C VAL A 222 -42.05 -6.76 20.74
N LEU A 223 -41.69 -6.59 22.00
CA LEU A 223 -40.69 -7.40 22.69
C LEU A 223 -41.31 -8.22 23.83
N GLU A 224 -40.77 -9.42 24.02
CA GLU A 224 -41.06 -10.30 25.16
C GLU A 224 -39.74 -10.85 25.71
N GLN A 225 -39.58 -10.82 27.03
CA GLN A 225 -38.42 -11.43 27.68
C GLN A 225 -38.59 -12.95 27.67
N VAL A 226 -37.58 -13.66 27.20
CA VAL A 226 -37.59 -15.12 27.15
C VAL A 226 -37.38 -15.65 28.58
N PRO A 227 -38.24 -16.56 29.08
CA PRO A 227 -38.12 -17.11 30.43
C PRO A 227 -36.76 -17.81 30.67
N GLU A 228 -36.19 -17.62 31.86
CA GLU A 228 -34.89 -18.21 32.26
C GLU A 228 -34.82 -19.73 32.03
N GLN A 229 -35.90 -20.44 32.31
CA GLN A 229 -36.04 -21.90 32.12
C GLN A 229 -35.89 -22.38 30.66
N GLU A 230 -35.87 -21.48 29.68
CA GLU A 230 -35.64 -21.81 28.28
C GLU A 230 -34.13 -21.81 27.93
N PHE A 231 -33.27 -21.30 28.82
CA PHE A 231 -31.84 -21.16 28.59
C PHE A 231 -31.03 -22.27 29.24
N PRO A 232 -29.91 -22.69 28.64
CA PRO A 232 -28.87 -23.42 29.33
C PRO A 232 -28.36 -22.67 30.57
N GLU A 233 -27.85 -23.42 31.54
CA GLU A 233 -27.28 -22.86 32.77
C GLU A 233 -26.22 -21.79 32.46
N GLY A 234 -26.35 -20.62 33.12
CA GLY A 234 -25.42 -19.50 33.00
C GLY A 234 -25.55 -18.66 31.73
N LEU A 235 -26.46 -18.98 30.79
CA LEU A 235 -26.63 -18.20 29.56
C LEU A 235 -27.66 -17.05 29.70
N TRP A 236 -28.62 -17.21 30.61
CA TRP A 236 -29.63 -16.19 30.85
C TRP A 236 -29.07 -15.00 31.62
N LEU A 237 -29.53 -13.80 31.26
CA LEU A 237 -29.16 -12.54 31.88
C LEU A 237 -30.40 -11.66 32.06
N ASP A 238 -30.48 -11.02 33.22
CA ASP A 238 -31.49 -10.00 33.49
C ASP A 238 -31.01 -8.67 32.89
N GLU A 239 -31.71 -8.19 31.87
CA GLU A 239 -31.36 -6.98 31.12
C GLU A 239 -32.62 -6.20 30.73
N ASP A 240 -32.49 -4.88 30.63
CA ASP A 240 -33.58 -4.01 30.17
C ASP A 240 -33.93 -4.30 28.70
N PRO A 241 -35.21 -4.14 28.30
CA PRO A 241 -35.61 -4.34 26.91
C PRO A 241 -34.90 -3.36 25.97
N PRO A 242 -34.48 -3.80 24.76
CA PRO A 242 -33.96 -2.91 23.75
C PRO A 242 -34.89 -1.74 23.44
N VAL A 243 -34.32 -0.54 23.35
CA VAL A 243 -35.07 0.66 22.93
C VAL A 243 -35.31 0.62 21.43
N ALA A 244 -36.58 0.74 21.04
CA ALA A 244 -37.01 0.77 19.66
C ALA A 244 -36.42 1.99 18.92
N MET A 245 -35.87 1.75 17.73
CA MET A 245 -35.35 2.77 16.84
C MET A 245 -36.33 3.07 15.70
N SER A 246 -36.37 4.31 15.23
CA SER A 246 -36.99 4.61 13.94
C SER A 246 -36.25 3.89 12.81
N PHE A 247 -36.91 3.72 11.65
CA PHE A 247 -36.28 3.08 10.50
C PHE A 247 -34.93 3.73 10.10
N PHE A 248 -34.88 5.07 10.11
CA PHE A 248 -33.67 5.81 9.76
C PHE A 248 -32.55 5.67 10.80
N GLU A 249 -32.88 5.59 12.09
CA GLU A 249 -31.90 5.34 13.15
C GLU A 249 -31.31 3.94 13.02
N SER A 250 -32.16 2.93 12.81
CA SER A 250 -31.71 1.56 12.62
C SER A 250 -30.87 1.39 11.35
N LEU A 251 -31.26 2.06 10.26
CA LEU A 251 -30.46 2.09 9.03
C LEU A 251 -29.10 2.78 9.27
N SER A 252 -29.08 3.90 9.97
CA SER A 252 -27.83 4.62 10.31
C SER A 252 -26.90 3.74 11.14
N GLU A 253 -27.42 3.07 12.17
CA GLU A 253 -26.64 2.15 13.01
C GLU A 253 -26.06 0.98 12.20
N VAL A 254 -26.83 0.43 11.26
CA VAL A 254 -26.36 -0.65 10.39
C VAL A 254 -25.28 -0.15 9.42
N GLU A 255 -25.44 1.05 8.85
CA GLU A 255 -24.50 1.62 7.89
C GLU A 255 -23.13 1.95 8.53
N LYS A 256 -23.04 2.17 9.85
CA LYS A 256 -21.76 2.30 10.57
C LYS A 256 -20.84 1.08 10.38
N TYR A 257 -21.40 -0.10 10.14
CA TYR A 257 -20.63 -1.34 9.94
C TYR A 257 -20.31 -1.62 8.47
N ARG A 258 -20.69 -0.75 7.52
CA ARG A 258 -20.48 -0.97 6.08
C ARG A 258 -19.03 -1.27 5.74
N GLU A 259 -18.09 -0.46 6.23
CA GLU A 259 -16.67 -0.64 5.92
C GLU A 259 -16.16 -2.00 6.44
N ALA A 260 -16.53 -2.37 7.66
CA ALA A 260 -16.16 -3.66 8.24
C ALA A 260 -16.77 -4.84 7.46
N VAL A 261 -18.02 -4.73 7.00
CA VAL A 261 -18.71 -5.79 6.26
C VAL A 261 -18.12 -6.01 4.87
N PHE A 262 -17.70 -4.95 4.19
CA PHE A 262 -17.20 -4.99 2.81
C PHE A 262 -15.68 -4.85 2.69
N ARG A 263 -14.94 -4.91 3.80
CA ARG A 263 -13.47 -4.93 3.77
C ARG A 263 -12.97 -6.13 2.94
N PRO A 264 -11.91 -5.96 2.13
CA PRO A 264 -11.29 -7.09 1.45
C PRO A 264 -10.72 -8.07 2.48
N GLN A 265 -10.81 -9.36 2.18
CA GLN A 265 -10.36 -10.44 3.06
C GLN A 265 -8.92 -10.89 2.74
N TYR A 266 -8.50 -10.66 1.49
CA TYR A 266 -7.16 -10.99 0.99
C TYR A 266 -6.53 -9.74 0.35
N SER A 267 -5.24 -9.56 0.58
CA SER A 267 -4.45 -8.51 -0.06
C SER A 267 -3.37 -9.14 -0.94
N ILE A 268 -3.54 -9.01 -2.25
CA ILE A 268 -2.56 -9.43 -3.25
C ILE A 268 -1.59 -8.27 -3.49
N ILE A 269 -0.33 -8.50 -3.13
CA ILE A 269 0.75 -7.53 -3.17
C ILE A 269 1.71 -7.94 -4.28
N CYS A 270 1.73 -7.18 -5.37
CA CYS A 270 2.66 -7.41 -6.48
C CYS A 270 3.74 -6.34 -6.50
N LEU A 271 5.00 -6.75 -6.53
CA LEU A 271 6.07 -5.79 -6.82
C LEU A 271 6.11 -5.45 -8.30
N ILE A 272 6.43 -4.21 -8.60
CA ILE A 272 6.75 -3.76 -9.96
C ILE A 272 7.88 -2.74 -9.93
N ASP A 273 8.83 -2.87 -10.86
CA ASP A 273 9.91 -1.90 -11.03
C ASP A 273 9.78 -1.10 -12.34
N LYS A 274 10.21 -1.61 -13.50
CA LYS A 274 10.59 -0.76 -14.63
C LYS A 274 9.76 -0.97 -15.90
N ASP A 275 9.08 -2.10 -16.05
CA ASP A 275 8.44 -2.49 -17.31
C ASP A 275 6.90 -2.48 -17.24
N VAL A 276 6.30 -1.59 -18.03
CA VAL A 276 4.85 -1.44 -18.18
C VAL A 276 4.20 -2.67 -18.83
N GLU A 277 4.88 -3.36 -19.74
CA GLU A 277 4.32 -4.54 -20.39
C GLU A 277 4.29 -5.73 -19.44
N TRP A 278 5.28 -5.87 -18.55
CA TRP A 278 5.23 -6.84 -17.46
C TRP A 278 4.11 -6.52 -16.46
N LEU A 279 3.94 -5.24 -16.12
CA LEU A 279 2.80 -4.78 -15.31
C LEU A 279 1.47 -5.17 -15.96
N LYS A 280 1.27 -4.86 -17.25
CA LYS A 280 0.06 -5.22 -18.00
C LYS A 280 -0.15 -6.73 -18.00
N PHE A 281 0.91 -7.49 -18.23
CA PHE A 281 0.86 -8.94 -18.28
C PHE A 281 0.41 -9.52 -16.94
N ILE A 282 1.09 -9.21 -15.84
CA ILE A 282 0.74 -9.73 -14.52
C ILE A 282 -0.65 -9.26 -14.08
N TYR A 283 -1.01 -8.01 -14.37
CA TYR A 283 -2.35 -7.48 -14.07
C TYR A 283 -3.44 -8.29 -14.77
N ASN A 284 -3.27 -8.56 -16.07
CA ASN A 284 -4.19 -9.39 -16.83
C ASN A 284 -4.19 -10.85 -16.38
N GLN A 285 -3.04 -11.42 -16.01
CA GLN A 285 -2.94 -12.79 -15.48
C GLN A 285 -3.70 -12.96 -14.17
N VAL A 286 -3.56 -12.01 -13.23
CA VAL A 286 -4.32 -12.02 -11.96
C VAL A 286 -5.81 -11.91 -12.24
N LEU A 287 -6.26 -10.92 -13.04
CA LEU A 287 -7.67 -10.74 -13.38
C LEU A 287 -8.29 -11.94 -14.09
N LYS A 288 -7.50 -12.66 -14.89
CA LYS A 288 -7.96 -13.84 -15.64
C LYS A 288 -8.22 -15.05 -14.75
N TYR A 289 -7.33 -15.31 -13.80
CA TYR A 289 -7.37 -16.55 -13.00
C TYR A 289 -7.78 -16.34 -11.54
N THR A 290 -8.08 -15.10 -11.13
CA THR A 290 -8.37 -14.76 -9.73
C THR A 290 -9.63 -13.92 -9.65
N ASP A 291 -10.62 -14.38 -8.88
CA ASP A 291 -11.78 -13.56 -8.51
C ASP A 291 -11.39 -12.55 -7.42
N LEU A 292 -11.55 -11.25 -7.73
CA LEU A 292 -11.23 -10.14 -6.85
C LEU A 292 -12.42 -9.64 -6.01
N SER A 293 -13.58 -10.31 -6.04
CA SER A 293 -14.78 -9.86 -5.31
C SER A 293 -14.58 -9.67 -3.79
N ASP A 294 -13.68 -10.44 -3.19
CA ASP A 294 -13.29 -10.38 -1.77
C ASP A 294 -11.79 -10.09 -1.58
N LYS A 295 -11.08 -9.67 -2.64
CA LYS A 295 -9.64 -9.44 -2.63
C LYS A 295 -9.31 -8.05 -3.13
N GLU A 296 -8.40 -7.38 -2.45
CA GLU A 296 -7.73 -6.24 -3.06
C GLU A 296 -6.47 -6.72 -3.77
N PHE A 297 -6.18 -6.10 -4.91
CA PHE A 297 -4.96 -6.35 -5.66
C PHE A 297 -4.32 -5.00 -5.98
N TYR A 298 -3.11 -4.80 -5.51
CA TYR A 298 -2.35 -3.59 -5.77
C TYR A 298 -0.88 -3.86 -6.03
N PHE A 299 -0.29 -2.94 -6.76
CA PHE A 299 1.15 -2.93 -6.97
C PHE A 299 1.86 -2.17 -5.84
N VAL A 300 3.03 -2.64 -5.45
CA VAL A 300 3.97 -1.85 -4.65
C VAL A 300 5.17 -1.58 -5.53
N THR A 301 5.38 -0.30 -5.83
CA THR A 301 6.46 0.10 -6.73
C THR A 301 7.77 0.03 -5.97
N ASN A 302 8.82 -0.56 -6.54
CA ASN A 302 10.15 -0.58 -5.96
C ASN A 302 11.12 0.16 -6.88
N ASN A 303 11.38 1.45 -6.62
CA ASN A 303 12.16 2.33 -7.50
C ASN A 303 11.64 2.32 -8.95
N ALA A 304 10.32 2.38 -9.13
CA ALA A 304 9.72 2.27 -10.45
C ALA A 304 10.01 3.47 -11.35
N THR A 305 10.05 3.24 -12.66
CA THR A 305 10.22 4.34 -13.64
C THR A 305 9.00 5.25 -13.65
N GLU A 306 9.18 6.51 -14.03
CA GLU A 306 8.05 7.44 -14.24
C GLU A 306 7.04 6.87 -15.25
N VAL A 307 7.51 6.08 -16.23
CA VAL A 307 6.64 5.43 -17.22
C VAL A 307 5.70 4.42 -16.55
N VAL A 308 6.21 3.59 -15.63
CA VAL A 308 5.40 2.64 -14.84
C VAL A 308 4.44 3.37 -13.90
N LEU A 309 4.91 4.42 -13.22
CA LEU A 309 4.08 5.21 -12.30
C LEU A 309 2.93 5.92 -13.02
N ASN A 310 3.21 6.53 -14.18
CA ASN A 310 2.19 7.15 -15.02
C ASN A 310 1.19 6.11 -15.52
N TYR A 311 1.66 4.95 -16.00
CA TYR A 311 0.76 3.90 -16.46
C TYR A 311 -0.19 3.42 -15.35
N LEU A 312 0.32 3.17 -14.14
CA LEU A 312 -0.50 2.79 -12.99
C LEU A 312 -1.57 3.85 -12.68
N LYS A 313 -1.17 5.13 -12.67
CA LYS A 313 -2.05 6.26 -12.36
C LYS A 313 -3.10 6.50 -13.44
N ASP A 314 -2.70 6.53 -14.71
CA ASP A 314 -3.56 6.84 -15.86
C ASP A 314 -4.62 5.76 -16.09
N ASN A 315 -4.36 4.53 -15.65
CA ASN A 315 -5.28 3.40 -15.75
C ASN A 315 -6.03 3.10 -14.43
N TYR A 316 -5.92 3.97 -13.42
CA TYR A 316 -6.54 3.78 -12.10
C TYR A 316 -6.23 2.41 -11.46
N ILE A 317 -5.03 1.88 -11.73
CA ILE A 317 -4.60 0.60 -11.18
C ILE A 317 -4.18 0.83 -9.72
N PRO A 318 -4.75 0.12 -8.73
CA PRO A 318 -4.38 0.30 -7.32
C PRO A 318 -2.89 0.08 -7.11
N HIS A 319 -2.22 1.03 -6.46
CA HIS A 319 -0.79 0.93 -6.17
C HIS A 319 -0.38 1.77 -4.97
N TYR A 320 0.74 1.39 -4.35
CA TYR A 320 1.44 2.19 -3.36
C TYR A 320 2.89 2.42 -3.76
N ILE A 321 3.37 3.64 -3.55
CA ILE A 321 4.70 4.03 -3.95
C ILE A 321 5.67 3.79 -2.79
N TYR A 322 6.57 2.83 -2.95
CA TYR A 322 7.71 2.64 -2.06
C TYR A 322 9.00 3.13 -2.74
N ASN A 323 9.61 4.15 -2.16
CA ASN A 323 10.88 4.71 -2.62
C ASN A 323 11.96 4.35 -1.62
N ASN A 324 13.08 3.79 -2.10
CA ASN A 324 14.22 3.52 -1.24
C ASN A 324 14.89 4.83 -0.78
N ILE A 325 15.57 4.79 0.37
CA ILE A 325 16.22 5.97 0.96
C ILE A 325 17.51 6.27 0.17
N PRO A 326 17.85 7.54 -0.12
CA PRO A 326 18.99 7.91 -0.98
C PRO A 326 20.38 7.41 -0.53
N ASN A 327 20.55 6.97 0.72
CA ASN A 327 21.81 6.48 1.29
C ASN A 327 22.03 4.96 1.13
N GLN A 328 21.19 4.25 0.38
CA GLN A 328 21.25 2.79 0.18
C GLN A 328 21.72 2.27 -1.21
N PRO A 329 22.49 2.98 -2.06
CA PRO A 329 22.85 2.47 -3.39
C PRO A 329 23.73 1.19 -3.41
N ASP A 330 24.41 0.88 -2.30
CA ASP A 330 25.40 -0.21 -2.21
C ASP A 330 24.81 -1.55 -1.72
N GLU A 331 23.51 -1.58 -1.42
CA GLU A 331 22.83 -2.78 -0.92
C GLU A 331 22.37 -3.72 -2.06
N TRP A 332 22.09 -4.99 -1.72
CA TRP A 332 21.54 -5.94 -2.67
C TRP A 332 20.12 -5.50 -3.08
N TYR A 333 19.77 -5.63 -4.36
CA TYR A 333 18.41 -5.35 -4.86
C TYR A 333 17.33 -6.07 -4.03
N ILE A 334 17.61 -7.30 -3.59
CA ILE A 334 16.70 -8.09 -2.77
C ILE A 334 16.38 -7.43 -1.41
N ASN A 335 17.27 -6.60 -0.85
CA ASN A 335 16.98 -5.86 0.38
C ASN A 335 15.81 -4.88 0.17
N ASN A 336 15.80 -4.21 -0.98
CA ASN A 336 14.73 -3.30 -1.37
C ASN A 336 13.41 -4.05 -1.63
N VAL A 337 13.49 -5.25 -2.20
CA VAL A 337 12.33 -6.15 -2.38
C VAL A 337 11.68 -6.48 -1.04
N TYR A 338 12.45 -6.91 -0.04
CA TYR A 338 11.93 -7.23 1.28
C TYR A 338 11.30 -6.01 1.98
N ARG A 339 11.96 -4.84 1.89
CA ARG A 339 11.41 -3.60 2.46
C ARG A 339 10.13 -3.16 1.75
N ALA A 340 10.06 -3.28 0.43
CA ALA A 340 8.86 -3.01 -0.35
C ALA A 340 7.72 -3.95 0.03
N TYR A 341 8.00 -5.25 0.22
CA TYR A 341 6.99 -6.20 0.71
C TYR A 341 6.51 -5.87 2.12
N ASN A 342 7.40 -5.52 3.04
CA ASN A 342 7.02 -5.06 4.38
C ASN A 342 6.15 -3.79 4.31
N TYR A 343 6.47 -2.85 3.43
CA TYR A 343 5.67 -1.66 3.20
C TYR A 343 4.28 -1.99 2.62
N GLY A 344 4.23 -2.88 1.63
CA GLY A 344 3.00 -3.40 1.06
C GLY A 344 2.11 -4.06 2.11
N ALA A 345 2.68 -4.91 2.95
CA ALA A 345 1.98 -5.61 4.03
C ALA A 345 1.37 -4.64 5.06
N ARG A 346 2.04 -3.52 5.36
CA ARG A 346 1.49 -2.48 6.25
C ARG A 346 0.27 -1.77 5.66
N LYS A 347 0.16 -1.70 4.32
CA LYS A 347 -0.99 -1.08 3.63
C LYS A 347 -2.15 -2.04 3.43
N ALA A 348 -1.91 -3.35 3.54
CA ALA A 348 -2.90 -4.39 3.35
C ALA A 348 -4.06 -4.29 4.35
N LYS A 349 -5.29 -4.37 3.84
CA LYS A 349 -6.53 -4.40 4.61
C LYS A 349 -7.05 -5.82 4.88
N GLY A 350 -6.59 -6.80 4.11
CA GLY A 350 -6.97 -8.21 4.22
C GLY A 350 -6.31 -8.93 5.40
N ASP A 351 -6.96 -10.00 5.85
CA ASP A 351 -6.46 -10.89 6.90
C ASP A 351 -5.36 -11.83 6.40
N PHE A 352 -5.33 -12.06 5.08
CA PHE A 352 -4.29 -12.80 4.39
C PHE A 352 -3.49 -11.89 3.45
N LEU A 353 -2.18 -12.07 3.46
CA LEU A 353 -1.24 -11.46 2.53
C LEU A 353 -0.85 -12.49 1.47
N ILE A 354 -0.87 -12.07 0.21
CA ILE A 354 -0.44 -12.86 -0.93
C ILE A 354 0.64 -12.08 -1.68
N PHE A 355 1.90 -12.51 -1.55
CA PHE A 355 3.01 -11.87 -2.23
C PHE A 355 3.26 -12.53 -3.59
N ILE A 356 3.30 -11.73 -4.67
CA ILE A 356 3.58 -12.18 -6.04
C ILE A 356 4.61 -11.26 -6.73
N ASN A 357 5.34 -11.81 -7.70
CA ASN A 357 6.26 -11.05 -8.54
C ASN A 357 5.60 -10.66 -9.88
N SER A 358 6.11 -9.60 -10.52
CA SER A 358 5.64 -9.14 -11.84
C SER A 358 5.94 -10.11 -12.99
N TYR A 359 6.87 -11.05 -12.80
CA TYR A 359 7.34 -11.99 -13.82
C TYR A 359 6.71 -13.38 -13.66
N MET A 360 5.41 -13.44 -13.37
CA MET A 360 4.69 -14.68 -13.10
C MET A 360 3.47 -14.86 -14.01
N ALA A 361 3.17 -16.10 -14.40
CA ALA A 361 1.90 -16.50 -14.97
C ALA A 361 1.26 -17.63 -14.14
N PHE A 362 -0.06 -17.63 -14.04
CA PHE A 362 -0.76 -18.48 -13.09
C PHE A 362 -1.54 -19.58 -13.81
N SER A 363 -1.59 -20.76 -13.18
CA SER A 363 -2.53 -21.81 -13.58
C SER A 363 -3.96 -21.49 -13.11
N PRO A 364 -4.99 -22.08 -13.73
CA PRO A 364 -6.36 -21.97 -13.23
C PRO A 364 -6.48 -22.47 -11.78
N ASN A 365 -7.14 -21.70 -10.93
CA ASN A 365 -7.36 -21.99 -9.51
C ASN A 365 -6.08 -22.01 -8.64
N TRP A 366 -4.98 -21.36 -9.07
CA TRP A 366 -3.72 -21.34 -8.33
C TRP A 366 -3.92 -20.93 -6.85
N LEU A 367 -4.61 -19.80 -6.62
CA LEU A 367 -4.81 -19.27 -5.28
C LEU A 367 -5.76 -20.14 -4.45
N GLU A 368 -6.82 -20.68 -5.05
CA GLU A 368 -7.71 -21.64 -4.40
C GLU A 368 -6.93 -22.90 -3.97
N ASN A 369 -6.02 -23.38 -4.80
CA ASN A 369 -5.18 -24.54 -4.46
C ASN A 369 -4.19 -24.24 -3.34
N MET A 370 -3.71 -23.00 -3.19
CA MET A 370 -2.95 -22.59 -1.99
C MET A 370 -3.83 -22.57 -0.74
N LEU A 371 -5.06 -22.01 -0.84
CA LEU A 371 -5.98 -21.90 0.29
C LEU A 371 -6.48 -23.25 0.82
N LYS A 372 -6.57 -24.28 -0.02
CA LYS A 372 -6.90 -25.67 0.40
C LYS A 372 -5.83 -26.28 1.31
N VAL A 373 -4.57 -25.93 1.07
CA VAL A 373 -3.42 -26.48 1.80
C VAL A 373 -3.21 -25.75 3.13
N TYR A 374 -3.73 -24.53 3.26
CA TYR A 374 -3.63 -23.77 4.50
C TYR A 374 -4.38 -24.45 5.66
N ASN A 375 -3.70 -24.61 6.79
CA ASN A 375 -4.21 -25.35 7.95
C ASN A 375 -4.13 -24.56 9.27
N GLY A 376 -3.94 -23.24 9.22
CA GLY A 376 -3.80 -22.40 10.42
C GLY A 376 -2.39 -22.40 11.03
N THR A 377 -1.59 -23.42 10.76
CA THR A 377 -0.23 -23.57 11.30
C THR A 377 0.85 -23.53 10.23
N ASN A 378 0.51 -23.08 9.02
CA ASN A 378 1.43 -23.00 7.90
C ASN A 378 1.35 -21.67 7.14
N CYS A 379 2.40 -21.34 6.41
CA CYS A 379 2.35 -20.46 5.24
C CYS A 379 2.49 -21.32 3.99
N VAL A 380 1.84 -20.91 2.90
CA VAL A 380 1.71 -21.74 1.70
C VAL A 380 2.41 -21.09 0.52
N THR A 381 3.18 -21.86 -0.24
CA THR A 381 3.79 -21.44 -1.52
C THR A 381 3.28 -22.27 -2.69
N SER A 382 3.41 -21.77 -3.92
CA SER A 382 3.08 -22.53 -5.13
C SER A 382 4.27 -23.33 -5.65
N ARG A 383 4.00 -24.38 -6.44
CA ARG A 383 5.02 -25.08 -7.23
C ARG A 383 5.44 -24.20 -8.42
N LEU A 384 6.74 -23.95 -8.55
CA LEU A 384 7.30 -23.13 -9.63
C LEU A 384 7.68 -23.98 -10.85
N VAL A 385 7.36 -23.46 -12.02
CA VAL A 385 7.87 -23.91 -13.32
C VAL A 385 8.71 -22.76 -13.89
N GLU A 386 9.96 -23.01 -14.24
CA GLU A 386 10.90 -21.96 -14.65
C GLU A 386 11.37 -22.13 -16.10
N SER A 387 11.63 -21.00 -16.77
CA SER A 387 12.04 -20.95 -18.18
C SER A 387 13.51 -21.36 -18.43
N GLY A 388 14.37 -21.42 -17.39
CA GLY A 388 15.82 -21.66 -17.49
C GLY A 388 16.51 -22.15 -16.20
N LYS A 389 17.71 -21.61 -15.88
CA LYS A 389 18.64 -22.11 -14.84
C LYS A 389 17.94 -22.30 -13.48
N LEU A 390 17.84 -23.56 -13.04
CA LEU A 390 17.42 -23.93 -11.70
C LEU A 390 18.44 -23.41 -10.68
N THR A 391 18.00 -22.57 -9.75
CA THR A 391 18.91 -22.00 -8.74
C THR A 391 18.99 -22.82 -7.45
N SER A 392 17.98 -23.63 -7.03
CA SER A 392 18.18 -24.42 -5.79
C SER A 392 17.20 -25.56 -5.40
N GLY A 393 16.19 -25.99 -6.18
CA GLY A 393 15.11 -26.88 -5.68
C GLY A 393 15.11 -28.37 -6.08
N LEU A 394 14.63 -29.24 -5.18
CA LEU A 394 14.27 -30.66 -5.44
C LEU A 394 12.93 -30.82 -6.22
N TYR A 395 12.10 -29.77 -6.24
CA TYR A 395 10.70 -29.82 -6.70
C TYR A 395 10.34 -28.76 -7.76
N GLU A 396 11.30 -27.92 -8.14
CA GLU A 396 11.20 -26.97 -9.26
C GLU A 396 11.17 -27.75 -10.58
N ILE A 397 10.39 -27.26 -11.54
CA ILE A 397 10.33 -27.86 -12.88
C ILE A 397 10.98 -26.89 -13.86
N GLU A 398 12.11 -27.27 -14.43
CA GLU A 398 12.66 -26.57 -15.60
C GLU A 398 11.84 -26.95 -16.84
N LYS A 399 11.05 -26.00 -17.34
CA LYS A 399 10.35 -26.15 -18.61
C LYS A 399 10.03 -24.80 -19.21
N ASN A 400 10.48 -24.60 -20.44
CA ASN A 400 10.27 -23.36 -21.16
C ASN A 400 8.92 -23.35 -21.89
N PHE A 401 8.09 -22.35 -21.59
CA PHE A 401 6.86 -22.00 -22.30
C PHE A 401 6.92 -20.61 -22.94
N GLY A 402 8.08 -19.95 -22.91
CA GLY A 402 8.34 -18.60 -23.38
C GLY A 402 9.24 -17.86 -22.41
N TYR A 403 10.24 -17.14 -22.93
CA TYR A 403 11.17 -16.36 -22.10
C TYR A 403 10.63 -14.98 -21.73
N THR A 404 9.58 -14.51 -22.40
CA THR A 404 8.98 -13.17 -22.21
C THR A 404 7.47 -13.25 -22.35
N TYR A 405 6.74 -12.23 -21.89
CA TYR A 405 5.29 -12.13 -22.08
C TYR A 405 4.85 -12.30 -23.54
N ASN A 406 5.66 -11.87 -24.51
CA ASN A 406 5.37 -11.99 -25.96
C ASN A 406 5.55 -13.42 -26.50
N SER A 407 6.46 -14.20 -25.91
CA SER A 407 6.76 -15.57 -26.36
C SER A 407 6.02 -16.63 -25.55
N TYR A 408 5.22 -16.21 -24.57
CA TYR A 408 4.51 -17.10 -23.66
C TYR A 408 3.37 -17.87 -24.34
N ASN A 409 3.52 -19.19 -24.40
CA ASN A 409 2.50 -20.12 -24.87
C ASN A 409 1.65 -20.64 -23.69
N GLU A 410 0.67 -19.83 -23.31
CA GLU A 410 -0.25 -20.15 -22.20
C GLU A 410 -1.05 -21.44 -22.43
N ALA A 411 -1.44 -21.74 -23.67
CA ALA A 411 -2.21 -22.94 -23.98
C ALA A 411 -1.38 -24.22 -23.75
N GLU A 412 -0.08 -24.18 -24.06
CA GLU A 412 0.83 -25.29 -23.80
C GLU A 412 1.15 -25.41 -22.31
N PHE A 413 1.35 -24.29 -21.61
CA PHE A 413 1.50 -24.28 -20.16
C PHE A 413 0.29 -24.93 -19.47
N ASN A 414 -0.93 -24.52 -19.80
CA ASN A 414 -2.15 -25.10 -19.22
C ASN A 414 -2.32 -26.60 -19.55
N LYS A 415 -1.95 -27.04 -20.76
CA LYS A 415 -1.93 -28.46 -21.12
C LYS A 415 -0.89 -29.24 -20.31
N TYR A 416 0.22 -28.62 -19.95
CA TYR A 416 1.27 -29.24 -19.16
C TYR A 416 0.88 -29.31 -17.68
N VAL A 417 0.32 -28.24 -17.13
CA VAL A 417 -0.24 -28.19 -15.76
C VAL A 417 -1.16 -29.40 -15.52
N ALA A 418 -2.07 -29.68 -16.45
CA ALA A 418 -2.98 -30.82 -16.37
C ALA A 418 -2.29 -32.22 -16.30
N LYS A 419 -0.99 -32.31 -16.64
CA LYS A 419 -0.22 -33.56 -16.63
C LYS A 419 0.64 -33.75 -15.38
N ILE A 420 0.91 -32.70 -14.60
CA ILE A 420 1.90 -32.70 -13.51
C ILE A 420 1.30 -32.48 -12.12
N ILE A 421 -0.04 -32.48 -12.03
CA ILE A 421 -0.77 -32.46 -10.76
C ILE A 421 -0.51 -33.80 -10.06
N GLU A 422 0.19 -33.76 -8.94
CA GLU A 422 0.64 -34.91 -8.13
C GLU A 422 0.35 -34.64 -6.64
N GLU A 423 0.15 -35.70 -5.84
CA GLU A 423 -0.07 -35.57 -4.39
C GLU A 423 1.24 -35.62 -3.55
N LEU A 424 1.38 -34.56 -2.73
CA LEU A 424 2.03 -34.39 -1.42
C LEU A 424 3.46 -34.94 -1.12
N HIS A 425 4.40 -34.01 -0.90
CA HIS A 425 5.53 -34.14 0.05
C HIS A 425 5.80 -32.84 0.83
N PRO A 426 6.09 -32.86 2.14
CA PRO A 426 6.32 -31.66 2.94
C PRO A 426 7.82 -31.34 3.07
N ASP A 427 8.37 -30.59 2.12
CA ASP A 427 9.41 -29.56 2.35
C ASP A 427 9.83 -29.01 0.99
N SER A 428 9.79 -27.70 0.78
CA SER A 428 10.32 -27.10 -0.45
C SER A 428 11.12 -25.84 -0.16
N ARG A 429 12.03 -25.52 -1.09
CA ARG A 429 12.83 -24.28 -1.10
C ARG A 429 12.17 -23.16 -1.91
N LEU A 430 10.88 -23.30 -2.23
CA LEU A 430 10.12 -22.31 -2.99
C LEU A 430 9.61 -21.24 -2.05
N TYR A 431 9.75 -19.97 -2.41
CA TYR A 431 9.37 -18.86 -1.53
C TYR A 431 8.22 -18.02 -2.08
N MET A 432 7.86 -18.18 -3.37
CA MET A 432 6.88 -17.32 -4.04
C MET A 432 6.00 -18.10 -5.04
N PRO A 433 4.76 -17.67 -5.32
CA PRO A 433 3.93 -16.80 -4.47
C PRO A 433 3.80 -17.28 -3.04
N LEU A 434 3.72 -16.36 -2.09
CA LEU A 434 3.56 -16.67 -0.66
C LEU A 434 2.19 -16.24 -0.16
N LEU A 435 1.40 -17.19 0.34
CA LEU A 435 0.17 -16.97 1.10
C LEU A 435 0.49 -17.09 2.60
N ILE A 436 0.23 -16.02 3.36
CA ILE A 436 0.45 -15.99 4.80
C ILE A 436 -0.62 -15.18 5.52
N ARG A 437 -1.00 -15.59 6.73
CA ARG A 437 -1.90 -14.81 7.59
C ARG A 437 -1.18 -13.54 8.04
N LYS A 438 -1.82 -12.37 7.90
CA LYS A 438 -1.23 -11.08 8.25
C LYS A 438 -0.75 -11.05 9.70
N GLN A 439 -1.55 -11.59 10.63
CA GLN A 439 -1.15 -11.72 12.04
C GLN A 439 0.14 -12.53 12.23
N HIS A 440 0.37 -13.58 11.43
CA HIS A 440 1.61 -14.37 11.50
C HIS A 440 2.81 -13.60 10.96
N PHE A 441 2.60 -12.83 9.89
CA PHE A 441 3.64 -11.97 9.32
C PHE A 441 4.02 -10.84 10.29
N ASP A 442 3.04 -10.18 10.90
CA ASP A 442 3.24 -9.11 11.88
C ASP A 442 3.89 -9.65 13.16
N LEU A 443 3.49 -10.84 13.63
CA LEU A 443 4.07 -11.50 14.81
C LEU A 443 5.59 -11.65 14.72
N VAL A 444 6.11 -11.92 13.53
CA VAL A 444 7.55 -12.12 13.29
C VAL A 444 8.29 -10.86 12.82
N GLY A 445 7.57 -9.73 12.73
CA GLY A 445 8.10 -8.45 12.24
C GLY A 445 8.41 -8.44 10.74
N GLY A 446 7.74 -9.30 9.96
CA GLY A 446 7.91 -9.40 8.51
C GLY A 446 9.29 -9.89 8.04
N TYR A 447 9.59 -9.64 6.77
CA TYR A 447 10.90 -9.92 6.19
C TYR A 447 11.99 -9.12 6.92
N PRO A 448 13.21 -9.66 7.08
CA PRO A 448 14.34 -8.79 7.44
C PRO A 448 14.54 -7.76 6.34
N GLU A 449 14.97 -6.55 6.69
CA GLU A 449 15.19 -5.45 5.73
C GLU A 449 16.43 -5.68 4.83
N GLY A 450 16.88 -6.92 4.68
CA GLY A 450 17.96 -7.36 3.83
C GLY A 450 18.44 -8.76 4.15
N ASN A 451 19.42 -9.23 3.38
CA ASN A 451 20.16 -10.44 3.71
C ASN A 451 20.97 -10.23 4.99
N ILE A 452 21.13 -11.29 5.79
CA ILE A 452 21.69 -11.18 7.15
C ILE A 452 23.00 -11.93 7.29
N ILE A 453 23.89 -11.46 8.15
CA ILE A 453 25.15 -12.15 8.46
C ILE A 453 24.85 -13.50 9.16
N PRO A 454 25.47 -14.63 8.75
CA PRO A 454 25.31 -15.91 9.42
C PRO A 454 25.68 -15.83 10.91
N GLY A 455 24.81 -16.34 11.78
CA GLY A 455 25.00 -16.30 13.24
C GLY A 455 24.44 -15.04 13.93
N SER A 456 23.97 -14.04 13.18
CA SER A 456 23.26 -12.90 13.75
C SER A 456 21.88 -13.29 14.31
N ASN A 457 21.37 -12.49 15.26
CA ASN A 457 20.04 -12.70 15.82
C ASN A 457 18.98 -12.43 14.74
N ILE A 458 18.16 -13.43 14.40
CA ILE A 458 17.18 -13.31 13.31
C ILE A 458 16.04 -12.32 13.58
N PHE A 459 15.77 -11.94 14.84
CA PHE A 459 14.79 -10.90 15.21
C PHE A 459 15.40 -9.51 15.34
N SER A 460 16.72 -9.42 15.39
CA SER A 460 17.48 -8.17 15.34
C SER A 460 18.72 -8.37 14.46
N PRO A 461 18.51 -8.60 13.15
CA PRO A 461 19.58 -9.06 12.28
C PRO A 461 20.57 -7.96 11.97
N GLN A 462 21.84 -8.34 11.88
CA GLN A 462 22.86 -7.50 11.27
C GLN A 462 22.81 -7.75 9.76
N LEU A 463 22.57 -6.69 8.98
CA LEU A 463 22.49 -6.76 7.52
C LEU A 463 23.88 -7.04 6.95
N ALA A 464 23.95 -8.03 6.06
CA ALA A 464 25.17 -8.33 5.33
C ALA A 464 25.41 -7.26 4.26
N GLN A 465 26.64 -6.76 4.19
CA GLN A 465 27.07 -5.85 3.13
C GLN A 465 27.39 -6.61 1.84
N LYS A 466 27.42 -5.90 0.72
CA LYS A 466 27.69 -6.49 -0.59
C LYS A 466 29.10 -7.08 -0.62
N GLY A 467 29.19 -8.41 -0.64
CA GLY A 467 30.45 -9.17 -0.59
C GLY A 467 30.62 -10.05 0.65
N GLU A 468 29.78 -9.88 1.68
CA GLU A 468 29.82 -10.71 2.89
C GLU A 468 29.03 -12.02 2.74
N ALA A 469 29.44 -13.05 3.47
CA ALA A 469 28.65 -14.27 3.63
C ALA A 469 27.28 -13.92 4.22
N ASN A 470 26.21 -14.47 3.65
CA ASN A 470 24.85 -14.04 4.01
C ASN A 470 23.82 -15.18 3.99
N ILE A 471 22.71 -14.96 4.69
CA ILE A 471 21.49 -15.77 4.66
C ILE A 471 20.38 -14.92 4.03
N SER A 472 19.72 -15.45 2.99
CA SER A 472 18.63 -14.79 2.28
C SER A 472 17.46 -14.45 3.20
N GLY A 473 16.86 -13.26 3.04
CA GLY A 473 15.70 -12.83 3.83
C GLY A 473 14.51 -13.78 3.79
N ASP A 474 14.25 -14.48 2.67
CA ASP A 474 13.21 -15.53 2.61
C ASP A 474 13.44 -16.65 3.64
N LYS A 475 14.65 -17.21 3.68
CA LYS A 475 15.05 -18.23 4.68
C LYS A 475 14.92 -17.70 6.10
N VAL A 476 15.21 -16.42 6.32
CA VAL A 476 15.07 -15.80 7.64
C VAL A 476 13.61 -15.69 8.03
N LEU A 477 12.73 -15.24 7.13
CA LEU A 477 11.28 -15.19 7.38
C LEU A 477 10.75 -16.57 7.75
N ILE A 478 11.08 -17.62 6.99
CA ILE A 478 10.66 -18.99 7.29
C ILE A 478 11.22 -19.47 8.65
N LYS A 479 12.47 -19.16 8.98
CA LYS A 479 13.05 -19.48 10.30
C LYS A 479 12.31 -18.79 11.44
N LYS A 480 11.98 -17.50 11.29
CA LYS A 480 11.21 -16.75 12.28
C LYS A 480 9.83 -17.39 12.49
N LEU A 481 9.15 -17.74 11.41
CA LEU A 481 7.83 -18.40 11.45
C LEU A 481 7.90 -19.76 12.14
N LEU A 482 8.93 -20.55 11.85
CA LEU A 482 9.12 -21.88 12.44
C LEU A 482 9.30 -21.85 13.96
N ILE A 483 9.93 -20.80 14.51
CA ILE A 483 10.04 -20.60 15.97
C ILE A 483 8.66 -20.47 16.61
N HIS A 484 7.71 -19.88 15.90
CA HIS A 484 6.31 -19.76 16.32
C HIS A 484 5.46 -20.94 15.82
N THR A 485 6.07 -22.10 15.52
CA THR A 485 5.42 -23.33 15.04
C THR A 485 4.68 -23.21 13.70
N ILE A 486 4.90 -22.12 12.95
CA ILE A 486 4.30 -21.91 11.64
C ILE A 486 5.22 -22.53 10.58
N LYS A 487 4.75 -23.59 9.93
CA LYS A 487 5.51 -24.36 8.94
C LYS A 487 5.40 -23.78 7.54
N HIS A 488 6.47 -23.90 6.77
CA HIS A 488 6.42 -23.64 5.34
C HIS A 488 5.88 -24.88 4.61
N GLN A 489 4.92 -24.70 3.70
CA GLN A 489 4.36 -25.80 2.91
C GLN A 489 4.10 -25.38 1.47
N THR A 490 4.41 -26.26 0.52
CA THR A 490 4.11 -26.02 -0.90
C THR A 490 2.83 -26.73 -1.32
N SER A 491 1.99 -26.03 -2.08
CA SER A 491 0.83 -26.57 -2.78
C SER A 491 1.27 -27.03 -4.18
N PHE A 492 1.35 -28.35 -4.38
CA PHE A 492 1.75 -28.95 -5.66
C PHE A 492 0.71 -28.77 -6.78
N ASP A 493 -0.54 -28.54 -6.39
CA ASP A 493 -1.66 -28.25 -7.31
C ASP A 493 -1.72 -26.77 -7.70
N SER A 494 -1.08 -25.88 -6.93
CA SER A 494 -0.90 -24.48 -7.32
C SER A 494 0.36 -24.36 -8.15
N ILE A 495 0.20 -24.20 -9.47
CA ILE A 495 1.34 -24.13 -10.39
C ILE A 495 1.49 -22.71 -10.93
N VAL A 496 2.70 -22.17 -10.85
CA VAL A 496 3.03 -20.82 -11.30
C VAL A 496 4.25 -20.89 -12.22
N TYR A 497 4.14 -20.24 -13.37
CA TYR A 497 5.24 -20.09 -14.31
C TYR A 497 6.03 -18.83 -13.99
N HIS A 498 7.35 -18.96 -13.87
CA HIS A 498 8.27 -17.87 -13.57
C HIS A 498 9.22 -17.64 -14.76
N PHE A 499 9.22 -16.41 -15.29
CA PHE A 499 9.85 -16.11 -16.59
C PHE A 499 11.37 -15.92 -16.54
N GLN A 500 11.98 -15.69 -15.35
CA GLN A 500 13.41 -15.44 -15.09
C GLN A 500 14.08 -14.29 -15.87
N CYS A 501 13.52 -13.80 -16.98
CA CYS A 501 14.09 -12.72 -17.81
C CYS A 501 14.07 -11.34 -17.16
N GLY A 502 13.33 -11.17 -16.06
CA GLY A 502 13.19 -9.93 -15.30
C GLY A 502 13.96 -9.91 -13.98
N GLU A 503 14.57 -11.04 -13.61
CA GLU A 503 15.60 -11.04 -12.59
C GLU A 503 16.85 -10.48 -13.25
N SER A 504 17.15 -9.21 -13.01
CA SER A 504 18.48 -8.68 -13.30
C SER A 504 19.48 -9.66 -12.69
N ASP A 505 20.27 -10.34 -13.54
CA ASP A 505 21.13 -11.45 -13.19
C ASP A 505 21.56 -11.38 -11.72
N SER A 506 20.91 -12.18 -10.87
CA SER A 506 21.62 -12.62 -9.69
C SER A 506 22.68 -13.55 -10.26
N GLU A 507 23.81 -12.96 -10.66
CA GLU A 507 24.98 -13.74 -11.00
C GLU A 507 25.18 -14.73 -9.86
N PRO A 508 25.39 -16.03 -10.14
CA PRO A 508 25.84 -16.93 -9.10
C PRO A 508 27.19 -16.40 -8.62
N THR A 509 27.20 -15.59 -7.56
CA THR A 509 28.39 -14.93 -6.97
C THR A 509 29.53 -14.78 -7.99
N LYS A 510 29.37 -13.87 -8.95
CA LYS A 510 30.48 -13.45 -9.83
C LYS A 510 30.75 -11.97 -9.62
N SER A 511 32.02 -11.64 -9.76
CA SER A 511 32.61 -10.40 -9.27
C SER A 511 32.39 -9.24 -10.24
N PHE A 512 31.82 -8.16 -9.70
CA PHE A 512 31.84 -6.73 -10.06
C PHE A 512 32.27 -6.27 -11.47
N ALA A 513 31.47 -5.34 -12.04
CA ALA A 513 31.92 -4.18 -12.84
C ALA A 513 30.95 -2.99 -12.72
N GLN A 514 31.46 -1.75 -12.78
CA GLN A 514 30.63 -0.54 -12.85
C GLN A 514 30.36 -0.10 -14.31
N PRO A 515 29.18 0.51 -14.60
CA PRO A 515 28.92 1.13 -15.90
C PRO A 515 29.62 2.50 -15.99
N GLY A 516 30.61 2.60 -16.88
CA GLY A 516 31.30 3.86 -17.20
C GLY A 516 32.83 3.80 -17.19
N ALA A 517 33.44 2.68 -16.80
CA ALA A 517 34.88 2.50 -16.86
C ALA A 517 35.24 1.22 -17.61
N ARG A 518 35.82 1.37 -18.82
CA ARG A 518 36.44 0.25 -19.54
C ARG A 518 37.94 0.20 -19.24
N ILE A 519 38.47 -1.01 -19.03
CA ILE A 519 39.89 -1.23 -18.76
C ILE A 519 40.56 -1.73 -20.04
N ALA A 520 41.62 -1.08 -20.50
CA ALA A 520 42.45 -1.59 -21.58
C ALA A 520 43.70 -2.29 -21.02
N ILE A 521 43.90 -3.54 -21.40
CA ILE A 521 45.08 -4.33 -21.08
C ILE A 521 46.02 -4.29 -22.29
N CYS A 522 47.16 -3.64 -22.14
CA CYS A 522 48.14 -3.42 -23.21
C CYS A 522 49.42 -4.22 -22.94
N ASN A 523 49.69 -5.23 -23.78
CA ASN A 523 50.92 -6.01 -23.73
C ASN A 523 51.40 -6.40 -25.13
N ASP A 524 52.69 -6.71 -25.30
CA ASP A 524 53.29 -7.13 -26.58
C ASP A 524 52.59 -8.36 -27.18
N SER A 525 52.24 -9.34 -26.34
CA SER A 525 51.32 -10.43 -26.64
C SER A 525 50.43 -10.71 -25.43
N VAL A 526 49.11 -10.69 -25.63
CA VAL A 526 48.16 -11.07 -24.57
C VAL A 526 47.91 -12.58 -24.48
N THR A 527 48.41 -13.35 -25.44
CA THR A 527 48.36 -14.84 -25.46
C THR A 527 49.78 -15.43 -25.48
N GLY A 528 50.01 -16.61 -24.91
CA GLY A 528 51.31 -17.27 -24.97
C GLY A 528 51.76 -17.60 -26.40
N SER A 529 53.07 -17.68 -26.66
CA SER A 529 53.66 -17.95 -27.98
C SER A 529 53.27 -19.31 -28.59
N MET A 530 52.72 -20.22 -27.78
CA MET A 530 52.21 -21.54 -28.18
C MET A 530 50.68 -21.68 -27.97
N GLY A 531 49.96 -20.57 -27.73
CA GLY A 531 48.52 -20.58 -27.42
C GLY A 531 48.19 -20.92 -25.97
N GLU A 532 49.19 -20.98 -25.09
CA GLU A 532 48.99 -21.17 -23.65
C GLU A 532 48.34 -19.93 -23.02
N LYS A 533 47.45 -20.15 -22.05
CA LYS A 533 46.87 -19.07 -21.25
C LYS A 533 47.95 -18.44 -20.37
N VAL A 534 48.18 -17.15 -20.54
CA VAL A 534 49.09 -16.33 -19.72
C VAL A 534 48.28 -15.39 -18.83
N LEU A 535 48.92 -14.72 -17.87
CA LEU A 535 48.24 -13.78 -16.95
C LEU A 535 47.30 -12.81 -17.68
N TRP A 536 47.75 -12.25 -18.80
CA TRP A 536 47.00 -11.27 -19.57
C TRP A 536 45.70 -11.82 -20.19
N ASP A 537 45.74 -13.03 -20.76
CA ASP A 537 44.57 -13.77 -21.26
C ASP A 537 43.57 -14.04 -20.13
N PHE A 538 44.11 -14.43 -18.97
CA PHE A 538 43.32 -14.73 -17.80
C PHE A 538 42.65 -13.49 -17.18
N LEU A 539 43.32 -12.34 -17.21
CA LEU A 539 42.74 -11.06 -16.79
C LEU A 539 41.67 -10.57 -17.77
N LEU A 540 41.84 -10.78 -19.08
CA LEU A 540 40.81 -10.46 -20.07
C LEU A 540 39.54 -11.30 -19.90
N ASP A 541 39.69 -12.58 -19.59
CA ASP A 541 38.55 -13.50 -19.41
C ASP A 541 37.76 -13.25 -18.11
N ASN A 542 38.42 -12.71 -17.08
CA ASN A 542 37.85 -12.64 -15.73
C ASN A 542 37.64 -11.22 -15.19
N CYS A 543 38.30 -10.20 -15.75
CA CYS A 543 38.06 -8.82 -15.39
C CYS A 543 36.95 -8.23 -16.27
N PRO A 544 36.08 -7.40 -15.70
CA PRO A 544 34.92 -6.94 -16.41
C PRO A 544 35.21 -5.80 -17.40
N SER A 545 34.44 -5.71 -18.49
CA SER A 545 34.52 -4.60 -19.45
C SER A 545 35.95 -4.30 -19.90
N THR A 546 36.76 -5.36 -20.11
CA THR A 546 38.16 -5.26 -20.49
C THR A 546 38.37 -5.46 -21.98
N ILE A 547 39.35 -4.76 -22.54
CA ILE A 547 39.80 -4.94 -23.92
C ILE A 547 41.28 -5.28 -23.95
N GLY A 548 41.68 -6.23 -24.79
CA GLY A 548 43.09 -6.57 -25.01
C GLY A 548 43.64 -5.81 -26.22
N VAL A 549 44.80 -5.18 -26.06
CA VAL A 549 45.53 -4.52 -27.14
C VAL A 549 46.94 -5.11 -27.22
N ASP A 550 47.27 -5.71 -28.36
CA ASP A 550 48.58 -6.35 -28.61
C ASP A 550 49.16 -6.05 -29.99
N THR A 551 50.38 -6.52 -30.25
CA THR A 551 51.11 -6.26 -31.51
C THR A 551 50.40 -6.79 -32.74
N ARG A 552 49.48 -7.76 -32.62
CA ARG A 552 48.67 -8.27 -33.75
C ARG A 552 47.60 -7.26 -34.16
N ILE A 553 47.15 -6.43 -33.23
CA ILE A 553 46.12 -5.40 -33.44
C ILE A 553 46.75 -4.10 -33.96
N VAL A 554 47.85 -3.65 -33.37
CA VAL A 554 48.41 -2.31 -33.64
C VAL A 554 49.80 -2.28 -34.29
N GLY A 555 50.43 -3.45 -34.49
CA GLY A 555 51.77 -3.59 -35.08
C GLY A 555 52.93 -3.45 -34.08
N GLU A 556 54.12 -3.92 -34.46
CA GLU A 556 55.31 -3.94 -33.58
C GLU A 556 56.04 -2.58 -33.47
N ASN A 557 56.01 -1.75 -34.52
CA ASN A 557 56.73 -0.48 -34.54
C ASN A 557 56.00 0.61 -33.75
N ASN A 558 56.62 1.06 -32.64
CA ASN A 558 56.09 2.12 -31.78
C ASN A 558 54.72 1.76 -31.16
N PHE A 559 54.66 0.53 -30.62
CA PHE A 559 53.46 -0.12 -30.07
C PHE A 559 52.65 0.80 -29.14
N SER A 560 53.30 1.50 -28.21
CA SER A 560 52.62 2.31 -27.20
C SER A 560 51.84 3.48 -27.80
N LEU A 561 52.41 4.14 -28.80
CA LEU A 561 51.75 5.24 -29.51
C LEU A 561 50.60 4.72 -30.40
N ALA A 562 50.78 3.54 -30.99
CA ALA A 562 49.76 2.90 -31.80
C ALA A 562 48.58 2.40 -30.95
N ALA A 563 48.85 1.82 -29.78
CA ALA A 563 47.87 1.39 -28.79
C ALA A 563 47.04 2.57 -28.28
N LYS A 564 47.68 3.71 -27.94
CA LYS A 564 46.96 4.94 -27.56
C LYS A 564 45.98 5.40 -28.65
N LYS A 565 46.46 5.55 -29.89
CA LYS A 565 45.60 5.99 -31.02
C LYS A 565 44.45 5.02 -31.28
N TYR A 566 44.68 3.73 -31.12
CA TYR A 566 43.64 2.72 -31.24
C TYR A 566 42.57 2.88 -30.15
N ILE A 567 42.97 3.01 -28.89
CA ILE A 567 42.06 3.22 -27.76
C ILE A 567 41.28 4.52 -27.94
N ASP A 568 41.93 5.64 -28.25
CA ASP A 568 41.29 6.95 -28.39
C ASP A 568 40.24 6.98 -29.52
N SER A 569 40.44 6.18 -30.58
CA SER A 569 39.55 6.19 -31.75
C SER A 569 38.45 5.14 -31.69
N GLN A 570 38.75 3.92 -31.22
CA GLN A 570 37.81 2.79 -31.22
C GLN A 570 37.13 2.58 -29.87
N HIS A 571 37.77 3.01 -28.79
CA HIS A 571 37.33 2.76 -27.40
C HIS A 571 37.49 4.01 -26.51
N PRO A 572 36.90 5.16 -26.88
CA PRO A 572 37.04 6.42 -26.13
C PRO A 572 36.53 6.34 -24.68
N GLU A 573 35.70 5.36 -24.37
CA GLU A 573 35.17 5.08 -23.02
C GLU A 573 36.16 4.41 -22.06
N VAL A 574 37.38 4.08 -22.52
CA VAL A 574 38.43 3.51 -21.66
C VAL A 574 38.97 4.58 -20.72
N SER A 575 38.82 4.34 -19.42
CA SER A 575 39.28 5.24 -18.36
C SER A 575 40.51 4.71 -17.60
N VAL A 576 40.78 3.40 -17.68
CA VAL A 576 41.92 2.75 -17.04
C VAL A 576 42.75 1.99 -18.07
N VAL A 577 44.07 2.17 -18.05
CA VAL A 577 45.02 1.41 -18.88
C VAL A 577 45.96 0.62 -17.98
N LEU A 578 45.91 -0.71 -18.08
CA LEU A 578 46.89 -1.60 -17.48
C LEU A 578 47.94 -1.93 -18.54
N GLN A 579 49.21 -1.66 -18.25
CA GLN A 579 50.28 -1.74 -19.23
C GLN A 579 51.51 -2.46 -18.68
N ASN A 580 52.10 -3.33 -19.49
CA ASN A 580 53.36 -3.97 -19.14
C ASN A 580 54.53 -2.97 -19.19
N ALA A 581 55.08 -2.64 -18.03
CA ALA A 581 56.18 -1.69 -17.89
C ALA A 581 57.53 -2.24 -18.38
N THR A 582 57.64 -3.55 -18.62
CA THR A 582 58.89 -4.20 -19.04
C THR A 582 59.29 -3.86 -20.49
N CYS A 583 58.32 -3.61 -21.39
CA CYS A 583 58.58 -3.56 -22.84
C CYS A 583 58.01 -2.33 -23.56
N ILE A 584 57.56 -1.30 -22.83
CA ILE A 584 56.74 -0.21 -23.37
C ILE A 584 57.32 1.16 -23.00
N ASP A 585 57.23 2.13 -23.93
CA ASP A 585 57.89 3.43 -23.92
C ASP A 585 56.99 4.66 -23.65
N PHE A 586 55.69 4.51 -23.35
CA PHE A 586 54.78 5.66 -23.11
C PHE A 586 53.70 5.39 -22.04
N VAL A 587 53.33 6.42 -21.25
CA VAL A 587 52.24 6.44 -20.27
C VAL A 587 51.26 7.58 -20.61
N ASP A 588 49.96 7.28 -20.68
CA ASP A 588 48.93 8.29 -20.98
C ASP A 588 48.57 9.11 -19.75
N GLN A 589 48.69 10.44 -19.83
CA GLN A 589 48.41 11.34 -18.71
C GLN A 589 46.92 11.70 -18.59
N GLU A 590 46.13 11.46 -19.62
CA GLU A 590 44.68 11.74 -19.61
C GLU A 590 43.85 10.57 -19.06
N LYS A 591 44.48 9.41 -18.82
CA LYS A 591 43.83 8.18 -18.34
C LYS A 591 44.58 7.61 -17.13
N PHE A 592 43.86 6.90 -16.27
CA PHE A 592 44.48 6.29 -15.10
C PHE A 592 45.32 5.09 -15.54
N THR A 593 46.64 5.16 -15.33
CA THR A 593 47.57 4.13 -15.80
C THR A 593 48.13 3.28 -14.66
N ILE A 594 47.95 1.97 -14.76
CA ILE A 594 48.58 0.95 -13.90
C ILE A 594 49.77 0.36 -14.68
N ALA A 595 50.98 0.53 -14.17
CA ALA A 595 52.19 -0.02 -14.77
C ALA A 595 52.59 -1.32 -14.04
N PHE A 596 52.56 -2.43 -14.76
CA PHE A 596 52.92 -3.74 -14.25
C PHE A 596 54.34 -4.13 -14.66
N LEU A 597 55.25 -4.26 -13.70
CA LEU A 597 56.63 -4.66 -13.91
C LEU A 597 56.77 -6.16 -13.68
N GLN A 598 56.81 -6.92 -14.79
CA GLN A 598 56.83 -8.37 -14.75
C GLN A 598 58.24 -8.95 -14.54
N ASP A 599 59.29 -8.25 -15.00
CA ASP A 599 60.67 -8.73 -14.99
C ASP A 599 61.62 -7.72 -14.32
N ASP A 600 62.61 -8.23 -13.60
CA ASP A 600 63.64 -7.41 -12.98
C ASP A 600 64.74 -7.00 -13.98
N LEU A 601 64.48 -5.92 -14.71
CA LEU A 601 65.42 -5.39 -15.70
C LEU A 601 66.76 -4.93 -15.11
N ARG A 602 66.82 -4.54 -13.83
CA ARG A 602 68.06 -4.12 -13.15
C ARG A 602 68.96 -5.33 -12.91
N GLN A 603 68.40 -6.43 -12.42
CA GLN A 603 69.14 -7.68 -12.28
C GLN A 603 69.56 -8.26 -13.64
N MET A 604 68.75 -8.06 -14.68
CA MET A 604 69.09 -8.43 -16.06
C MET A 604 70.12 -7.50 -16.72
N GLY A 605 70.53 -6.40 -16.06
CA GLY A 605 71.51 -5.44 -16.58
C GLY A 605 71.02 -4.61 -17.77
N LYS A 606 69.70 -4.45 -17.93
CA LYS A 606 69.05 -3.81 -19.09
C LYS A 606 67.98 -2.75 -18.74
N PRO A 607 68.06 -1.96 -17.65
CA PRO A 607 67.07 -0.90 -17.45
C PRO A 607 67.27 0.20 -18.51
N SER A 608 66.19 0.61 -19.18
CA SER A 608 66.24 1.73 -20.14
C SER A 608 65.85 3.04 -19.44
N LEU A 609 66.44 4.16 -19.86
CA LEU A 609 66.08 5.50 -19.35
C LEU A 609 64.58 5.81 -19.54
N GLN A 610 63.95 5.22 -20.55
CA GLN A 610 62.55 5.42 -20.86
C GLN A 610 61.63 4.60 -19.93
N GLN A 611 62.02 3.39 -19.55
CA GLN A 611 61.29 2.57 -18.58
C GLN A 611 61.28 3.22 -17.19
N GLU A 612 62.43 3.74 -16.74
CA GLU A 612 62.52 4.52 -15.49
C GLU A 612 61.65 5.79 -15.49
N ARG A 613 61.44 6.41 -16.67
CA ARG A 613 60.52 7.54 -16.80
C ARG A 613 59.06 7.09 -16.71
N ASN A 614 58.71 5.96 -17.30
CA ASN A 614 57.34 5.45 -17.28
C ASN A 614 56.90 5.03 -15.88
N LEU A 615 57.78 4.38 -15.11
CA LEU A 615 57.50 4.04 -13.70
C LEU A 615 57.21 5.30 -12.86
N LYS A 616 57.87 6.43 -13.14
CA LYS A 616 57.61 7.70 -12.44
C LYS A 616 56.30 8.38 -12.84
N LEU A 617 55.77 8.10 -14.03
CA LEU A 617 54.59 8.76 -14.57
C LEU A 617 53.30 7.95 -14.36
N ALA A 618 53.39 6.66 -14.05
CA ALA A 618 52.24 5.83 -13.79
C ALA A 618 51.54 6.21 -12.48
N HIS A 619 50.22 6.08 -12.45
CA HIS A 619 49.42 6.39 -11.27
C HIS A 619 49.52 5.29 -10.21
N LYS A 620 49.76 4.05 -10.66
CA LYS A 620 49.87 2.88 -9.79
C LYS A 620 50.92 1.91 -10.34
N LEU A 621 51.76 1.39 -9.46
CA LEU A 621 52.83 0.45 -9.79
C LEU A 621 52.53 -0.92 -9.19
N VAL A 622 52.66 -1.96 -10.01
CA VAL A 622 52.38 -3.35 -9.63
C VAL A 622 53.52 -4.25 -10.10
N THR A 623 53.88 -5.27 -9.33
CA THR A 623 54.86 -6.29 -9.75
C THR A 623 54.45 -7.67 -9.27
N ASN A 624 55.01 -8.73 -9.85
CA ASN A 624 54.70 -10.12 -9.53
C ASN A 624 55.54 -10.73 -8.40
N SER A 625 56.59 -10.05 -7.94
CA SER A 625 57.54 -10.62 -6.98
C SER A 625 58.10 -9.59 -6.02
N ILE A 626 58.20 -10.00 -4.76
CA ILE A 626 58.91 -9.25 -3.71
C ILE A 626 60.36 -8.99 -4.11
N GLN A 627 61.00 -9.96 -4.77
CA GLN A 627 62.38 -9.79 -5.23
C GLN A 627 62.51 -8.67 -6.26
N THR A 628 61.58 -8.59 -7.21
CA THR A 628 61.53 -7.52 -8.20
C THR A 628 61.28 -6.16 -7.52
N ALA A 629 60.33 -6.06 -6.59
CA ALA A 629 60.09 -4.82 -5.85
C ALA A 629 61.34 -4.33 -5.10
N LEU A 630 62.09 -5.25 -4.46
CA LEU A 630 63.29 -4.92 -3.70
C LEU A 630 64.46 -4.42 -4.55
N SER A 631 64.52 -4.77 -5.84
CA SER A 631 65.51 -4.24 -6.80
C SER A 631 65.23 -2.79 -7.22
N TYR A 632 64.02 -2.29 -6.91
CA TYR A 632 63.54 -0.94 -7.20
C TYR A 632 63.08 -0.23 -5.92
N PRO A 633 63.94 -0.11 -4.88
CA PRO A 633 63.54 0.34 -3.55
C PRO A 633 63.03 1.78 -3.50
N GLU A 634 63.27 2.57 -4.54
CA GLU A 634 62.76 3.94 -4.65
C GLU A 634 61.29 4.03 -5.08
N TYR A 635 60.65 2.92 -5.45
CA TYR A 635 59.27 2.86 -5.91
C TYR A 635 58.42 1.99 -4.98
N ASP A 636 57.17 2.42 -4.74
CA ASP A 636 56.21 1.67 -3.93
C ASP A 636 55.35 0.76 -4.83
N PHE A 637 55.73 -0.53 -4.89
CA PHE A 637 55.04 -1.52 -5.71
C PHE A 637 53.99 -2.28 -4.90
N GLU A 638 52.80 -2.44 -5.49
CA GLU A 638 51.85 -3.46 -5.06
C GLU A 638 52.26 -4.82 -5.63
N ILE A 639 52.38 -5.83 -4.78
CA ILE A 639 52.95 -7.12 -5.17
C ILE A 639 51.81 -8.13 -5.35
N ILE A 640 51.58 -8.58 -6.58
CA ILE A 640 50.53 -9.52 -6.96
C ILE A 640 51.16 -10.73 -7.68
N PRO A 641 51.35 -11.88 -7.00
CA PRO A 641 52.01 -13.06 -7.57
C PRO A 641 51.25 -13.65 -8.76
N ILE A 642 51.96 -14.25 -9.73
CA ILE A 642 51.35 -14.92 -10.89
C ILE A 642 51.17 -16.42 -10.59
N GLY A 643 49.95 -16.96 -10.78
CA GLY A 643 49.73 -18.42 -10.90
C GLY A 643 48.88 -19.13 -9.83
N VAL A 644 48.06 -18.43 -9.04
CA VAL A 644 47.19 -19.04 -8.01
C VAL A 644 45.76 -18.46 -8.11
N GLU A 645 44.70 -19.22 -7.77
CA GLU A 645 43.31 -18.72 -7.78
C GLU A 645 43.14 -17.45 -6.90
N GLU A 646 43.91 -17.34 -5.82
CA GLU A 646 43.93 -16.18 -4.92
C GLU A 646 44.45 -14.89 -5.61
N THR A 647 45.26 -15.00 -6.66
CA THR A 647 45.76 -13.88 -7.47
C THR A 647 44.61 -13.08 -8.11
N LEU A 648 43.49 -13.72 -8.46
CA LEU A 648 42.32 -13.04 -9.04
C LEU A 648 41.69 -12.06 -8.05
N SER A 649 41.60 -12.46 -6.78
CA SER A 649 41.01 -11.62 -5.75
C SER A 649 41.83 -10.33 -5.59
N GLN A 650 43.16 -10.42 -5.66
CA GLN A 650 44.07 -9.28 -5.53
C GLN A 650 44.00 -8.34 -6.73
N TRP A 651 43.98 -8.86 -7.96
CA TRP A 651 43.78 -8.03 -9.16
C TRP A 651 42.41 -7.35 -9.15
N ASN A 652 41.35 -8.06 -8.76
CA ASN A 652 40.01 -7.49 -8.65
C ASN A 652 39.95 -6.38 -7.59
N GLU A 653 40.58 -6.58 -6.42
CA GLU A 653 40.65 -5.56 -5.36
C GLU A 653 41.39 -4.30 -5.84
N LEU A 654 42.53 -4.48 -6.52
CA LEU A 654 43.29 -3.39 -7.11
C LEU A 654 42.44 -2.59 -8.12
N PHE A 655 41.77 -3.27 -9.06
CA PHE A 655 40.90 -2.60 -10.03
C PHE A 655 39.75 -1.87 -9.37
N GLN A 656 39.11 -2.46 -8.34
CA GLN A 656 38.05 -1.76 -7.59
C GLN A 656 38.57 -0.50 -6.91
N LYS A 657 39.74 -0.56 -6.28
CA LYS A 657 40.36 0.59 -5.63
C LYS A 657 40.67 1.71 -6.63
N VAL A 658 41.24 1.34 -7.78
CA VAL A 658 41.52 2.28 -8.87
C VAL A 658 40.25 2.93 -9.42
N LEU A 659 39.19 2.14 -9.63
CA LEU A 659 37.91 2.66 -10.11
C LEU A 659 37.24 3.59 -9.08
N GLN A 660 37.37 3.29 -7.78
CA GLN A 660 36.91 4.17 -6.70
C GLN A 660 37.70 5.48 -6.67
N ASP A 661 39.02 5.45 -6.84
CA ASP A 661 39.87 6.64 -6.88
C ASP A 661 39.49 7.56 -8.06
N ILE A 662 39.17 6.98 -9.22
CA ILE A 662 38.68 7.71 -10.41
C ILE A 662 37.30 8.32 -10.15
N SER A 663 36.40 7.59 -9.50
CA SER A 663 35.09 8.10 -9.09
C SER A 663 35.20 9.25 -8.09
N TRP A 664 36.17 9.19 -7.17
CA TRP A 664 36.46 10.23 -6.20
C TRP A 664 37.03 11.52 -6.81
N GLN A 665 37.78 11.43 -7.91
CA GLN A 665 38.28 12.60 -8.63
C GLN A 665 37.19 13.29 -9.46
N HIS A 666 36.24 12.52 -10.02
CA HIS A 666 35.10 13.06 -10.78
C HIS A 666 34.01 13.70 -9.91
N SER A 667 33.86 13.28 -8.65
CA SER A 667 32.82 13.77 -7.73
C SER A 667 33.01 15.23 -7.27
N ARG A 668 34.18 15.83 -7.50
CA ARG A 668 34.44 17.24 -7.17
C ARG A 668 33.88 18.27 -8.16
N VAL A 669 33.37 17.84 -9.33
CA VAL A 669 33.01 18.78 -10.41
C VAL A 669 31.51 18.84 -10.75
N SER A 670 30.67 17.92 -10.25
CA SER A 670 29.24 17.99 -10.56
C SER A 670 28.33 17.46 -9.45
N ASN A 671 27.80 18.38 -8.65
CA ASN A 671 26.69 18.12 -7.73
C ASN A 671 25.50 19.01 -8.14
N LYS A 672 24.40 18.40 -8.61
CA LYS A 672 23.08 19.04 -8.69
C LYS A 672 22.11 18.22 -7.84
N SER A 673 21.88 18.66 -6.60
CA SER A 673 20.93 18.09 -5.64
C SER A 673 19.47 18.49 -5.94
N LYS A 674 18.50 17.75 -5.35
CA LYS A 674 17.07 18.08 -5.36
C LYS A 674 16.82 19.47 -4.74
N PRO A 675 15.86 20.27 -5.25
CA PRO A 675 15.56 21.60 -4.72
C PRO A 675 14.90 21.53 -3.34
N ILE A 676 15.18 22.48 -2.45
CA ILE A 676 14.53 22.59 -1.13
C ILE A 676 13.10 23.15 -1.24
N VAL A 677 12.84 24.11 -2.14
CA VAL A 677 11.51 24.74 -2.27
C VAL A 677 10.91 24.47 -3.65
N SER A 678 9.65 24.01 -3.70
CA SER A 678 8.84 23.98 -4.92
C SER A 678 7.82 25.12 -4.90
N ILE A 679 7.90 25.98 -5.92
CA ILE A 679 6.96 27.09 -6.13
C ILE A 679 6.01 26.67 -7.23
N ILE A 680 4.71 26.69 -6.98
CA ILE A 680 3.69 26.33 -7.96
C ILE A 680 2.95 27.59 -8.40
N MET A 681 2.90 27.77 -9.72
CA MET A 681 2.28 28.91 -10.37
C MET A 681 1.15 28.46 -11.30
N PRO A 682 -0.10 28.37 -10.82
CA PRO A 682 -1.24 28.14 -11.70
C PRO A 682 -1.43 29.36 -12.60
N THR A 683 -1.63 29.13 -13.89
CA THR A 683 -1.63 30.18 -14.91
C THR A 683 -2.72 29.94 -15.95
N TYR A 684 -3.53 30.96 -16.23
CA TYR A 684 -4.50 30.94 -17.33
C TYR A 684 -4.71 32.34 -17.92
N ASN A 685 -4.30 32.56 -19.17
CA ASN A 685 -4.43 33.84 -19.90
C ASN A 685 -3.84 35.06 -19.18
N GLN A 686 -2.53 35.00 -18.89
CA GLN A 686 -1.81 35.93 -18.02
C GLN A 686 -0.58 36.56 -18.70
N ASP A 687 -0.64 36.74 -20.03
CA ASP A 687 0.48 37.25 -20.82
C ASP A 687 0.98 38.64 -20.39
N GLN A 688 0.14 39.43 -19.74
CA GLN A 688 0.45 40.77 -19.24
C GLN A 688 1.32 40.76 -17.96
N PHE A 689 1.19 39.74 -17.11
CA PHE A 689 1.76 39.77 -15.76
C PHE A 689 2.79 38.67 -15.49
N ILE A 690 2.67 37.51 -16.15
CA ILE A 690 3.47 36.33 -15.84
C ILE A 690 4.98 36.55 -15.92
N ALA A 691 5.44 37.42 -16.82
CA ALA A 691 6.86 37.77 -16.92
C ALA A 691 7.40 38.38 -15.62
N GLN A 692 6.63 39.27 -14.98
CA GLN A 692 7.02 39.89 -13.71
C GLN A 692 6.98 38.88 -12.56
N SER A 693 5.98 38.00 -12.54
CA SER A 693 5.85 36.95 -11.53
C SER A 693 7.01 35.95 -11.59
N ILE A 694 7.37 35.45 -12.78
CA ILE A 694 8.54 34.58 -12.97
C ILE A 694 9.82 35.31 -12.56
N GLN A 695 9.98 36.58 -12.95
CA GLN A 695 11.15 37.38 -12.58
C GLN A 695 11.30 37.50 -11.05
N SER A 696 10.20 37.69 -10.31
CA SER A 696 10.24 37.79 -8.84
C SER A 696 10.72 36.49 -8.15
N VAL A 697 10.53 35.34 -8.80
CA VAL A 697 11.06 34.04 -8.34
C VAL A 697 12.55 33.92 -8.67
N ILE A 698 12.96 34.35 -9.86
CA ILE A 698 14.36 34.32 -10.30
C ILE A 698 15.24 35.21 -9.40
N GLU A 699 14.68 36.33 -8.92
CA GLU A 699 15.34 37.31 -8.07
C GLU A 699 15.37 36.94 -6.57
N GLN A 700 14.93 35.74 -6.19
CA GLN A 700 15.00 35.28 -4.80
C GLN A 700 16.45 35.15 -4.30
N THR A 701 16.72 35.63 -3.08
CA THR A 701 18.02 35.49 -2.42
C THR A 701 18.32 34.02 -2.08
N PHE A 702 17.30 33.23 -1.76
CA PHE A 702 17.40 31.78 -1.64
C PHE A 702 17.43 31.15 -3.04
N THR A 703 18.44 30.32 -3.33
CA THR A 703 18.70 29.84 -4.70
C THR A 703 18.24 28.40 -4.96
N ASP A 704 17.95 27.61 -3.92
CA ASP A 704 17.64 26.19 -4.05
C ASP A 704 16.13 25.92 -4.18
N TRP A 705 15.57 26.40 -5.28
CA TRP A 705 14.16 26.27 -5.62
C TRP A 705 13.94 25.70 -7.02
N GLU A 706 12.75 25.15 -7.23
CA GLU A 706 12.17 24.91 -8.55
C GLU A 706 10.85 25.67 -8.71
N LEU A 707 10.55 26.09 -9.93
CA LEU A 707 9.32 26.78 -10.30
C LEU A 707 8.51 25.89 -11.25
N ILE A 708 7.30 25.53 -10.85
CA ILE A 708 6.38 24.68 -11.61
C ILE A 708 5.22 25.55 -12.07
N ILE A 709 5.19 25.86 -13.35
CA ILE A 709 4.17 26.69 -13.96
C ILE A 709 3.14 25.77 -14.62
N VAL A 710 1.92 25.79 -14.11
CA VAL A 710 0.81 24.99 -14.64
C VAL A 710 -0.06 25.88 -15.50
N ASN A 711 0.16 25.80 -16.81
CA ASN A 711 -0.66 26.47 -17.80
C ASN A 711 -1.98 25.70 -18.00
N ASP A 712 -3.07 26.25 -17.49
CA ASP A 712 -4.40 25.67 -17.49
C ASP A 712 -5.17 25.97 -18.78
N GLY A 713 -4.55 25.70 -19.93
CA GLY A 713 -5.17 25.88 -21.24
C GLY A 713 -5.24 27.32 -21.75
N SER A 714 -4.21 28.15 -21.49
CA SER A 714 -4.17 29.53 -22.01
C SER A 714 -4.24 29.59 -23.53
N THR A 715 -4.96 30.58 -24.04
CA THR A 715 -5.17 30.86 -25.46
C THR A 715 -4.42 32.10 -25.96
N ASP A 716 -3.80 32.86 -25.06
CA ASP A 716 -3.00 34.05 -25.34
C ASP A 716 -1.49 33.73 -25.43
N ASN A 717 -0.64 34.76 -25.40
CA ASN A 717 0.82 34.60 -25.53
C ASN A 717 1.53 34.07 -24.26
N THR A 718 0.77 33.66 -23.22
CA THR A 718 1.30 33.21 -21.93
C THR A 718 2.36 32.12 -22.08
N VAL A 719 2.05 31.07 -22.85
CA VAL A 719 2.93 29.90 -23.01
C VAL A 719 4.27 30.28 -23.64
N ASP A 720 4.25 31.17 -24.64
CA ASP A 720 5.45 31.60 -25.34
C ASP A 720 6.33 32.48 -24.46
N ILE A 721 5.74 33.28 -23.56
CA ILE A 721 6.48 34.03 -22.55
C ILE A 721 7.16 33.06 -21.57
N ILE A 722 6.43 32.05 -21.07
CA ILE A 722 7.00 31.06 -20.14
C ILE A 722 8.17 30.30 -20.78
N ARG A 723 8.04 29.88 -22.05
CA ARG A 723 9.09 29.17 -22.79
C ARG A 723 10.39 29.97 -22.91
N LYS A 724 10.30 31.29 -23.09
CA LYS A 724 11.48 32.18 -23.09
C LYS A 724 12.23 32.08 -21.76
N TYR A 725 11.53 32.21 -20.63
CA TYR A 725 12.15 32.10 -19.30
C TYR A 725 12.72 30.71 -19.00
N ASN A 726 12.05 29.64 -19.43
CA ASN A 726 12.57 28.27 -19.26
C ASN A 726 13.92 28.07 -19.99
N THR A 727 14.16 28.79 -21.09
CA THR A 727 15.43 28.76 -21.81
C THR A 727 16.54 29.48 -21.02
N TYR A 728 16.22 30.59 -20.35
CA TYR A 728 17.16 31.34 -19.51
C TYR A 728 17.50 30.63 -18.17
N CYS A 729 16.57 29.85 -17.61
CA CYS A 729 16.72 29.17 -16.33
C CYS A 729 16.70 27.63 -16.46
N TYR A 730 17.52 27.12 -17.38
CA TYR A 730 17.52 25.71 -17.77
C TYR A 730 17.60 24.75 -16.57
N GLY A 731 16.54 23.95 -16.38
CA GLY A 731 16.43 22.93 -15.34
C GLY A 731 15.83 23.40 -14.00
N LYS A 732 15.49 24.69 -13.83
CA LYS A 732 14.77 25.22 -12.65
C LYS A 732 13.28 25.46 -12.87
N ILE A 733 12.86 25.69 -14.13
CA ILE A 733 11.46 25.94 -14.48
C ILE A 733 10.88 24.69 -15.15
N LYS A 734 9.74 24.20 -14.65
CA LYS A 734 8.96 23.11 -15.25
C LYS A 734 7.62 23.67 -15.71
N ILE A 735 7.25 23.38 -16.95
CA ILE A 735 5.97 23.81 -17.52
C ILE A 735 5.07 22.59 -17.67
N ILE A 736 3.87 22.65 -17.09
CA ILE A 736 2.81 21.67 -17.28
C ILE A 736 1.72 22.35 -18.10
N ASN A 737 1.43 21.84 -19.30
CA ASN A 737 0.38 22.38 -20.16
C ASN A 737 -0.83 21.48 -20.11
N LYS A 738 -1.99 22.07 -19.82
CA LYS A 738 -3.30 21.42 -19.89
C LYS A 738 -3.97 21.82 -21.20
N GLU A 739 -4.72 20.90 -21.79
CA GLU A 739 -5.42 21.14 -23.06
C GLU A 739 -6.62 22.08 -22.88
N VAL A 740 -7.27 22.01 -21.71
CA VAL A 740 -8.45 22.80 -21.37
C VAL A 740 -8.30 23.37 -19.97
N ASN A 741 -8.93 24.51 -19.72
CA ASN A 741 -9.04 25.09 -18.39
C ASN A 741 -9.89 24.21 -17.49
N GLN A 742 -9.33 23.80 -16.36
CA GLN A 742 -9.98 22.96 -15.34
C GLN A 742 -10.06 23.65 -13.98
N GLY A 743 -9.59 24.89 -13.86
CA GLY A 743 -9.65 25.69 -12.64
C GLY A 743 -8.43 25.56 -11.75
N ILE A 744 -8.29 26.55 -10.86
CA ILE A 744 -7.09 26.78 -10.05
C ILE A 744 -6.74 25.63 -9.11
N ALA A 745 -7.74 25.01 -8.46
CA ALA A 745 -7.53 23.87 -7.55
C ALA A 745 -6.85 22.70 -8.27
N LEU A 746 -7.33 22.36 -9.47
CA LEU A 746 -6.76 21.28 -10.27
C LEU A 746 -5.38 21.66 -10.82
N ALA A 747 -5.17 22.92 -11.20
CA ALA A 747 -3.87 23.41 -11.62
C ALA A 747 -2.82 23.35 -10.49
N ILE A 748 -3.15 23.78 -9.27
CA ILE A 748 -2.28 23.68 -8.10
C ILE A 748 -1.99 22.21 -7.79
N ASN A 749 -3.01 21.34 -7.84
CA ASN A 749 -2.85 19.91 -7.59
C ASN A 749 -1.90 19.24 -8.60
N ASP A 750 -1.95 19.61 -9.88
CA ASP A 750 -0.99 19.13 -10.88
C ASP A 750 0.42 19.61 -10.58
N GLY A 751 0.55 20.86 -10.12
CA GLY A 751 1.81 21.39 -9.61
C GLY A 751 2.33 20.59 -8.42
N LEU A 752 1.49 20.30 -7.42
CA LEU A 752 1.87 19.59 -6.19
C LEU A 752 2.37 18.17 -6.48
N ARG A 753 1.72 17.49 -7.43
CA ARG A 753 2.15 16.17 -7.92
C ARG A 753 3.52 16.21 -8.60
N ALA A 754 3.86 17.32 -9.24
CA ALA A 754 5.14 17.50 -9.93
C ALA A 754 6.25 18.08 -9.04
N ALA A 755 5.90 18.72 -7.93
CA ALA A 755 6.82 19.28 -6.95
C ALA A 755 7.70 18.21 -6.29
N ARG A 756 8.96 18.55 -5.99
CA ARG A 756 9.97 17.67 -5.39
C ARG A 756 10.60 18.29 -4.12
N GLY A 757 10.30 19.55 -3.85
CA GLY A 757 10.84 20.32 -2.73
C GLY A 757 10.28 19.87 -1.39
N LYS A 758 11.11 20.06 -0.35
CA LYS A 758 10.73 19.91 1.06
C LYS A 758 9.59 20.86 1.44
N TYR A 759 9.59 22.06 0.84
CA TYR A 759 8.59 23.08 1.07
C TYR A 759 7.75 23.37 -0.18
N PHE A 760 6.46 23.60 0.03
CA PHE A 760 5.52 24.10 -0.96
C PHE A 760 5.28 25.60 -0.78
N CYS A 761 5.40 26.35 -1.87
CA CYS A 761 4.91 27.72 -1.99
C CYS A 761 3.95 27.82 -3.18
N TRP A 762 2.94 28.66 -3.06
CA TRP A 762 2.09 29.07 -4.16
C TRP A 762 2.45 30.50 -4.58
N LEU A 763 2.49 30.75 -5.89
CA LEU A 763 2.52 32.09 -6.47
C LEU A 763 1.50 32.19 -7.62
N SER A 764 0.48 33.03 -7.51
CA SER A 764 -0.39 33.35 -8.64
C SER A 764 0.38 34.10 -9.74
N SER A 765 0.05 33.85 -11.00
CA SER A 765 0.78 34.37 -12.18
C SER A 765 0.65 35.89 -12.41
N ASP A 766 -0.10 36.59 -11.55
CA ASP A 766 -0.31 38.03 -11.50
C ASP A 766 0.32 38.71 -10.26
N ASP A 767 0.75 37.93 -9.26
CA ASP A 767 1.35 38.38 -8.01
C ASP A 767 2.89 38.34 -8.06
N LEU A 768 3.55 38.97 -7.07
CA LEU A 768 5.02 39.01 -6.97
C LEU A 768 5.52 38.64 -5.57
N PHE A 769 6.57 37.82 -5.47
CA PHE A 769 7.30 37.65 -4.21
C PHE A 769 8.23 38.84 -3.93
N THR A 770 8.45 39.17 -2.65
CA THR A 770 9.62 39.99 -2.28
C THR A 770 10.89 39.15 -2.42
N SER A 771 12.04 39.78 -2.72
CA SER A 771 13.29 39.06 -3.01
C SER A 771 13.81 38.15 -1.89
N ASN A 772 13.36 38.35 -0.65
CA ASN A 772 13.80 37.59 0.53
C ASN A 772 12.71 36.66 1.12
N LYS A 773 11.55 36.50 0.46
CA LYS A 773 10.44 35.67 0.98
C LYS A 773 10.89 34.24 1.29
N LEU A 774 11.50 33.57 0.31
CA LEU A 774 11.87 32.15 0.45
C LEU A 774 12.91 31.95 1.55
N GLU A 775 13.94 32.79 1.59
CA GLU A 775 15.02 32.71 2.59
C GLU A 775 14.45 32.82 4.01
N LYS A 776 13.56 33.79 4.24
CA LYS A 776 12.96 34.03 5.56
C LYS A 776 12.05 32.89 6.01
N GLN A 777 11.20 32.40 5.13
CA GLN A 777 10.26 31.33 5.48
C GLN A 777 10.93 29.97 5.63
N VAL A 778 11.93 29.65 4.79
CA VAL A 778 12.76 28.45 4.99
C VAL A 778 13.47 28.55 6.33
N SER A 779 14.15 29.67 6.60
CA SER A 779 14.87 29.86 7.87
C SER A 779 13.96 29.73 9.08
N PHE A 780 12.73 30.28 9.01
CA PHE A 780 11.75 30.15 10.07
C PHE A 780 11.33 28.70 10.30
N LEU A 781 10.93 27.98 9.24
CA LEU A 781 10.48 26.59 9.38
C LEU A 781 11.61 25.65 9.80
N GLU A 782 12.85 25.85 9.34
CA GLU A 782 13.99 25.06 9.81
C GLU A 782 14.29 25.30 11.30
N LEU A 783 14.11 26.53 11.78
CA LEU A 783 14.38 26.89 13.18
C LEU A 783 13.27 26.39 14.12
N TYR A 784 12.01 26.42 13.69
CA TYR A 784 10.84 26.08 14.49
C TYR A 784 10.10 24.87 13.92
N SER A 785 10.56 23.67 14.29
CA SER A 785 10.03 22.39 13.81
C SER A 785 8.57 22.12 14.19
N GLU A 786 8.04 22.82 15.19
CA GLU A 786 6.67 22.69 15.66
C GLU A 786 5.62 23.31 14.72
N TYR A 787 6.06 24.14 13.76
CA TYR A 787 5.18 24.73 12.76
C TYR A 787 5.24 23.96 11.43
N GLY A 788 4.07 23.56 10.96
CA GLY A 788 3.89 22.90 9.66
C GLY A 788 3.75 23.88 8.49
N MET A 789 3.37 25.12 8.81
CA MET A 789 3.03 26.15 7.84
C MET A 789 3.38 27.53 8.41
N VAL A 790 3.90 28.40 7.56
CA VAL A 790 4.11 29.82 7.86
C VAL A 790 3.53 30.67 6.74
N PHE A 791 2.92 31.80 7.07
CA PHE A 791 2.46 32.80 6.10
C PHE A 791 2.82 34.20 6.57
N SER A 792 2.68 35.19 5.70
CA SER A 792 3.08 36.57 5.99
C SER A 792 1.98 37.58 5.62
N GLY A 793 2.19 38.83 6.03
CA GLY A 793 1.47 39.97 5.45
C GLY A 793 1.86 40.18 3.98
N TYR A 794 1.18 41.13 3.35
CA TYR A 794 1.34 41.43 1.92
C TYR A 794 1.01 42.88 1.58
N ASP A 795 1.55 43.35 0.46
CA ASP A 795 1.24 44.66 -0.13
C ASP A 795 0.26 44.49 -1.29
N TRP A 796 -0.69 45.42 -1.45
CA TRP A 796 -1.48 45.54 -2.67
C TRP A 796 -0.77 46.41 -3.69
N ILE A 797 -0.78 45.99 -4.95
CA ILE A 797 -0.31 46.75 -6.11
C ILE A 797 -1.39 46.83 -7.19
N ASP A 798 -1.36 47.90 -7.99
CA ASP A 798 -2.26 48.06 -9.15
C ASP A 798 -1.77 47.26 -10.39
N GLU A 799 -2.53 47.31 -11.48
CA GLU A 799 -2.18 46.73 -12.79
C GLU A 799 -0.80 47.15 -13.31
N LYS A 800 -0.30 48.33 -12.92
CA LYS A 800 1.00 48.87 -13.33
C LYS A 800 2.13 48.56 -12.34
N GLY A 801 1.81 47.93 -11.20
CA GLY A 801 2.74 47.61 -10.13
C GLY A 801 2.97 48.74 -9.12
N ASN A 802 2.14 49.79 -9.12
CA ASN A 802 2.21 50.85 -8.11
C ASN A 802 1.60 50.36 -6.79
N TYR A 803 2.23 50.71 -5.67
CA TYR A 803 1.78 50.37 -4.33
C TYR A 803 0.44 51.03 -3.96
N LEU A 804 -0.46 50.26 -3.37
CA LEU A 804 -1.81 50.69 -2.94
C LEU A 804 -2.00 50.62 -1.42
N GLY A 805 -1.27 49.77 -0.71
CA GLY A 805 -1.38 49.60 0.74
C GLY A 805 -0.74 48.30 1.24
N THR A 806 -0.54 48.18 2.55
CA THR A 806 0.01 46.98 3.20
C THR A 806 -1.01 46.41 4.18
N ILE A 807 -1.16 45.08 4.18
CA ILE A 807 -1.98 44.33 5.13
C ILE A 807 -1.04 43.54 6.05
N ILE A 808 -1.00 43.94 7.34
CA ILE A 808 -0.29 43.23 8.41
C ILE A 808 -1.21 43.15 9.63
N GLU A 809 -1.55 41.94 10.06
CA GLU A 809 -2.39 41.68 11.25
C GLU A 809 -1.52 41.28 12.45
N LYS A 810 -1.00 42.26 13.18
CA LYS A 810 0.00 42.04 14.26
C LYS A 810 -0.47 41.15 15.43
N GLU A 811 -1.77 40.92 15.56
CA GLU A 811 -2.37 40.14 16.66
C GLU A 811 -2.75 38.71 16.23
N LEU A 812 -2.41 38.30 15.00
CA LEU A 812 -2.81 37.03 14.42
C LEU A 812 -1.88 35.89 14.87
N GLU A 813 -1.90 35.59 16.17
CA GLU A 813 -1.09 34.54 16.80
C GLU A 813 -1.93 33.64 17.72
N GLY A 814 -1.45 32.42 17.96
CA GLY A 814 -2.09 31.46 18.89
C GLY A 814 -3.57 31.23 18.60
N ALA A 815 -4.40 31.26 19.64
CA ALA A 815 -5.85 31.05 19.53
C ALA A 815 -6.55 32.09 18.63
N THR A 816 -6.05 33.33 18.56
CA THR A 816 -6.63 34.40 17.73
C THR A 816 -6.57 34.05 16.24
N LEU A 817 -5.46 33.44 15.80
CA LEU A 817 -5.31 32.97 14.42
C LEU A 817 -6.37 31.94 14.06
N TYR A 818 -6.54 30.90 14.90
CA TYR A 818 -7.50 29.84 14.64
C TYR A 818 -8.95 30.31 14.76
N ARG A 819 -9.26 31.20 15.70
CA ARG A 819 -10.58 31.87 15.78
C ARG A 819 -10.89 32.66 14.52
N THR A 820 -9.91 33.39 14.00
CA THR A 820 -10.08 34.16 12.76
C THR A 820 -10.33 33.22 11.57
N LEU A 821 -9.57 32.12 11.48
CA LEU A 821 -9.73 31.12 10.44
C LEU A 821 -11.10 30.41 10.49
N LEU A 822 -11.76 30.33 11.64
CA LEU A 822 -13.10 29.72 11.76
C LEU A 822 -14.25 30.60 11.22
N VAL A 823 -13.99 31.88 10.92
CA VAL A 823 -15.05 32.83 10.49
C VAL A 823 -14.74 33.53 9.17
N ARG A 824 -13.47 33.57 8.76
CA ARG A 824 -13.07 34.09 7.45
C ARG A 824 -11.76 33.46 6.98
N ASP A 825 -11.55 33.48 5.67
CA ASP A 825 -10.23 33.21 5.11
C ASP A 825 -9.32 34.43 5.34
N CYS A 826 -8.39 34.30 6.29
CA CYS A 826 -7.40 35.34 6.62
C CYS A 826 -6.01 35.06 6.04
N ILE A 827 -5.83 33.97 5.28
CA ILE A 827 -4.53 33.55 4.77
C ILE A 827 -4.50 33.75 3.25
N HIS A 828 -3.67 34.69 2.80
CA HIS A 828 -3.46 34.87 1.37
C HIS A 828 -2.65 33.69 0.80
N GLY A 829 -3.19 32.98 -0.19
CA GLY A 829 -2.56 31.77 -0.74
C GLY A 829 -1.11 31.95 -1.20
N CYS A 830 -0.77 33.08 -1.81
CA CYS A 830 0.61 33.36 -2.23
C CYS A 830 1.58 33.71 -1.09
N SER A 831 1.12 33.98 0.14
CA SER A 831 2.00 34.35 1.25
C SER A 831 2.53 33.14 2.02
N ILE A 832 1.99 31.95 1.77
CA ILE A 832 2.27 30.72 2.51
C ILE A 832 3.61 30.07 2.12
N MET A 833 4.15 29.27 3.06
CA MET A 833 5.10 28.19 2.85
C MET A 833 4.72 27.02 3.76
N ILE A 834 4.62 25.82 3.20
CA ILE A 834 4.13 24.63 3.90
C ILE A 834 5.15 23.51 3.79
N ARG A 835 5.38 22.78 4.89
CA ARG A 835 6.11 21.51 4.87
C ARG A 835 5.33 20.48 4.09
N ARG A 836 5.92 19.94 3.02
CA ARG A 836 5.23 19.04 2.09
C ARG A 836 4.57 17.83 2.77
N GLU A 837 5.21 17.27 3.79
CA GLU A 837 4.71 16.10 4.53
C GLU A 837 3.28 16.27 5.05
N TYR A 838 2.89 17.49 5.47
CA TYR A 838 1.52 17.73 5.93
C TYR A 838 0.49 17.78 4.80
N LEU A 839 0.90 18.18 3.59
CA LEU A 839 0.04 18.11 2.39
C LEU A 839 -0.20 16.66 1.99
N ASP A 840 0.80 15.79 2.16
CA ASP A 840 0.67 14.35 1.89
C ASP A 840 -0.30 13.67 2.87
N GLU A 841 -0.45 14.21 4.10
CA GLU A 841 -1.42 13.74 5.10
C GLU A 841 -2.85 14.23 4.87
N VAL A 842 -3.04 15.54 4.60
CA VAL A 842 -4.39 16.12 4.47
C VAL A 842 -5.00 15.95 3.08
N GLY A 843 -4.18 15.61 2.07
CA GLY A 843 -4.60 15.44 0.69
C GLY A 843 -4.57 16.72 -0.14
N MET A 844 -5.17 16.65 -1.34
CA MET A 844 -5.10 17.67 -2.38
C MET A 844 -6.11 18.82 -2.15
N PHE A 845 -6.00 19.93 -2.90
CA PHE A 845 -7.01 21.00 -2.92
C PHE A 845 -8.32 20.45 -3.47
N ASN A 846 -9.45 20.76 -2.82
CA ASN A 846 -10.76 20.28 -3.24
C ASN A 846 -11.27 21.08 -4.45
N PRO A 847 -11.47 20.46 -5.64
CA PRO A 847 -11.95 21.16 -6.83
C PRO A 847 -13.45 21.51 -6.79
N ASP A 848 -14.20 20.99 -5.82
CA ASP A 848 -15.64 21.30 -5.68
C ASP A 848 -15.88 22.74 -5.19
N PHE A 849 -14.89 23.34 -4.53
CA PHE A 849 -14.91 24.75 -4.13
C PHE A 849 -14.16 25.58 -5.17
N LYS A 850 -14.88 26.38 -5.97
CA LYS A 850 -14.27 27.12 -7.09
C LYS A 850 -13.49 28.34 -6.61
N TYR A 851 -13.96 28.99 -5.55
CA TYR A 851 -13.41 30.26 -5.06
C TYR A 851 -12.88 30.21 -3.63
N ALA A 852 -13.05 29.08 -2.92
CA ALA A 852 -12.62 28.90 -1.53
C ALA A 852 -11.87 27.57 -1.31
N GLN A 853 -11.27 27.01 -2.37
CA GLN A 853 -10.45 25.79 -2.31
C GLN A 853 -9.25 25.92 -1.36
N ASP A 854 -8.74 27.13 -1.22
CA ASP A 854 -7.64 27.50 -0.33
C ASP A 854 -8.10 27.53 1.12
N TYR A 855 -9.25 28.16 1.38
CA TYR A 855 -9.84 28.17 2.71
C TYR A 855 -10.12 26.76 3.25
N ASP A 856 -10.66 25.85 2.42
CA ASP A 856 -10.80 24.43 2.76
C ASP A 856 -9.47 23.78 3.15
N MET A 857 -8.42 24.03 2.34
CA MET A 857 -7.09 23.51 2.60
C MET A 857 -6.52 24.02 3.93
N TRP A 858 -6.66 25.32 4.22
CA TRP A 858 -6.15 25.92 5.47
C TRP A 858 -6.84 25.33 6.70
N LEU A 859 -8.16 25.11 6.68
CA LEU A 859 -8.88 24.48 7.78
C LEU A 859 -8.45 23.02 8.01
N ARG A 860 -8.29 22.24 6.94
CA ARG A 860 -7.79 20.85 7.03
C ARG A 860 -6.37 20.78 7.58
N LEU A 861 -5.47 21.67 7.11
CA LEU A 861 -4.10 21.75 7.63
C LEU A 861 -4.10 22.18 9.11
N ALA A 862 -4.80 23.24 9.46
CA ALA A 862 -4.86 23.77 10.83
C ALA A 862 -5.32 22.73 11.86
N THR A 863 -6.04 21.69 11.44
CA THR A 863 -6.43 20.56 12.29
C THR A 863 -5.21 19.78 12.81
N ASN A 864 -4.20 19.55 11.97
CA ASN A 864 -3.09 18.63 12.27
C ASN A 864 -1.73 19.33 12.47
N LEU A 865 -1.56 20.59 12.05
CA LEU A 865 -0.32 21.34 12.22
C LEU A 865 -0.50 22.68 12.92
N ASN A 866 0.59 23.26 13.43
CA ASN A 866 0.58 24.64 13.90
C ASN A 866 0.95 25.61 12.76
N ILE A 867 0.21 26.72 12.67
CA ILE A 867 0.41 27.77 11.67
C ILE A 867 1.08 28.97 12.36
N ALA A 868 2.16 29.47 11.76
CA ALA A 868 2.82 30.70 12.18
C ALA A 868 2.50 31.86 11.23
N TYR A 869 2.41 33.07 11.79
CA TYR A 869 2.27 34.31 11.05
C TYR A 869 3.53 35.17 11.20
N LEU A 870 4.12 35.59 10.08
CA LEU A 870 5.20 36.57 10.04
C LEU A 870 4.60 37.96 9.84
N SER A 871 4.72 38.81 10.87
CA SER A 871 4.23 40.20 10.89
C SER A 871 5.05 41.16 10.00
N GLU A 872 5.31 40.76 8.76
CA GLU A 872 6.00 41.51 7.72
C GLU A 872 5.41 41.20 6.34
N SER A 873 5.62 42.11 5.39
CA SER A 873 5.14 41.93 4.01
C SER A 873 6.17 41.18 3.16
N LEU A 874 5.85 39.96 2.72
CA LEU A 874 6.72 39.14 1.85
C LEU A 874 6.09 38.82 0.48
N LEU A 875 4.99 39.49 0.15
CA LEU A 875 4.21 39.29 -1.06
C LEU A 875 3.66 40.63 -1.55
N LYS A 876 3.53 40.79 -2.87
CA LYS A 876 2.78 41.88 -3.50
C LYS A 876 1.63 41.29 -4.31
N GLY A 877 0.40 41.39 -3.80
CA GLY A 877 -0.82 40.96 -4.46
C GLY A 877 -1.31 42.00 -5.47
N ARG A 878 -1.78 41.59 -6.64
CA ARG A 878 -2.21 42.52 -7.70
C ARG A 878 -3.72 42.65 -7.81
N ILE A 879 -4.21 43.88 -7.89
CA ILE A 879 -5.62 44.18 -8.18
C ILE A 879 -5.76 44.57 -9.65
N HIS A 880 -6.58 43.83 -10.38
CA HIS A 880 -6.91 44.12 -11.78
C HIS A 880 -8.32 43.64 -12.14
N SER A 881 -8.89 44.22 -13.20
CA SER A 881 -10.29 43.97 -13.59
C SER A 881 -10.61 42.52 -13.95
N LYS A 882 -9.61 41.76 -14.42
CA LYS A 882 -9.74 40.35 -14.84
C LYS A 882 -9.45 39.33 -13.72
N ALA A 883 -9.20 39.77 -12.49
CA ALA A 883 -8.93 38.86 -11.38
C ALA A 883 -10.16 38.00 -11.07
N GLY A 884 -9.97 36.69 -10.85
CA GLY A 884 -11.06 35.76 -10.56
C GLY A 884 -11.83 36.08 -9.26
N THR A 885 -11.18 36.81 -8.33
CA THR A 885 -11.78 37.31 -7.10
C THR A 885 -12.87 38.36 -7.32
N ASN A 886 -12.93 39.01 -8.50
CA ASN A 886 -13.96 39.99 -8.83
C ASN A 886 -15.30 39.36 -9.25
N GLU A 887 -15.37 38.03 -9.39
CA GLU A 887 -16.62 37.32 -9.76
C GLU A 887 -17.65 37.23 -8.60
N GLY A 888 -17.28 37.67 -7.39
CA GLY A 888 -18.22 37.97 -6.30
C GLY A 888 -18.87 36.78 -5.60
N LYS A 889 -18.34 35.55 -5.76
CA LYS A 889 -18.91 34.33 -5.15
C LYS A 889 -18.08 33.73 -4.01
N ASN A 890 -16.95 34.33 -3.67
CA ASN A 890 -16.00 33.80 -2.70
C ASN A 890 -16.60 33.63 -1.30
N GLU A 891 -17.47 34.54 -0.88
CA GLU A 891 -18.07 34.53 0.46
C GLU A 891 -19.09 33.39 0.62
N ILE A 892 -19.85 33.06 -0.44
CA ILE A 892 -20.80 31.93 -0.45
C ILE A 892 -20.04 30.61 -0.36
N ASP A 893 -19.01 30.42 -1.19
CA ASP A 893 -18.17 29.22 -1.14
C ASP A 893 -17.50 29.09 0.23
N ALA A 894 -17.02 30.20 0.83
CA ALA A 894 -16.43 30.19 2.17
C ALA A 894 -17.43 29.76 3.26
N ILE A 895 -18.68 30.20 3.17
CA ILE A 895 -19.76 29.74 4.06
C ILE A 895 -19.99 28.22 3.89
N HIS A 896 -19.98 27.71 2.66
CA HIS A 896 -20.11 26.26 2.42
C HIS A 896 -18.95 25.46 2.97
N VAL A 897 -17.72 25.96 2.81
CA VAL A 897 -16.51 25.35 3.36
C VAL A 897 -16.59 25.24 4.88
N ILE A 898 -16.93 26.31 5.60
CA ILE A 898 -16.98 26.27 7.07
C ILE A 898 -18.06 25.31 7.60
N PHE A 899 -19.25 25.28 6.98
CA PHE A 899 -20.29 24.32 7.36
C PHE A 899 -19.87 22.87 7.05
N THR A 900 -19.21 22.64 5.91
CA THR A 900 -18.66 21.32 5.56
C THR A 900 -17.57 20.89 6.54
N PHE A 901 -16.73 21.82 7.00
CA PHE A 901 -15.67 21.57 7.97
C PHE A 901 -16.21 21.26 9.36
N ILE A 902 -17.16 22.06 9.86
CA ILE A 902 -17.83 21.88 11.16
C ILE A 902 -18.35 20.44 11.31
N LEU A 903 -18.80 19.87 10.21
CA LEU A 903 -19.35 18.53 10.16
C LEU A 903 -18.40 17.38 10.28
N ASN A 904 -17.14 17.63 10.02
CA ASN A 904 -16.10 16.67 10.33
C ASN A 904 -15.81 16.74 11.83
N ASN A 905 -16.66 16.09 12.63
CA ASN A 905 -16.69 16.22 14.10
C ASN A 905 -15.31 16.05 14.75
N THR A 906 -14.48 15.12 14.28
CA THR A 906 -13.13 14.93 14.82
C THR A 906 -12.16 16.03 14.42
N ALA A 907 -12.25 16.57 13.20
CA ALA A 907 -11.37 17.63 12.72
C ALA A 907 -11.75 18.99 13.30
N SER A 908 -13.05 19.30 13.36
CA SER A 908 -13.57 20.56 13.89
C SER A 908 -13.30 20.71 15.39
N THR A 909 -13.49 19.65 16.20
CA THR A 909 -13.19 19.70 17.64
C THR A 909 -11.73 20.05 17.91
N ARG A 910 -10.76 19.47 17.19
CA ARG A 910 -9.32 19.80 17.36
C ARG A 910 -9.02 21.26 17.05
N LEU A 911 -9.65 21.81 16.01
CA LEU A 911 -9.45 23.20 15.66
C LEU A 911 -10.12 24.15 16.67
N PHE A 912 -11.26 23.75 17.25
CA PHE A 912 -11.92 24.49 18.34
C PHE A 912 -11.04 24.55 19.60
N GLU A 913 -10.38 23.45 19.95
CA GLU A 913 -9.40 23.42 21.05
C GLU A 913 -8.23 24.37 20.79
N LYS A 914 -7.66 24.38 19.57
CA LYS A 914 -6.60 25.32 19.18
C LYS A 914 -7.06 26.78 19.19
N ALA A 915 -8.33 27.02 18.86
CA ALA A 915 -8.98 28.31 18.97
C ALA A 915 -9.33 28.69 20.42
N GLY A 916 -9.01 27.85 21.41
CA GLY A 916 -9.22 28.13 22.83
C GLY A 916 -10.68 28.18 23.22
N PHE A 917 -11.51 27.30 22.66
CA PHE A 917 -12.87 27.06 23.14
C PHE A 917 -12.89 25.90 24.12
N ASP A 918 -13.65 26.03 25.20
CA ASP A 918 -13.75 25.00 26.26
C ASP A 918 -14.55 23.78 25.80
N ASN A 919 -15.48 23.97 24.86
CA ASN A 919 -16.28 22.91 24.27
C ASN A 919 -16.77 23.31 22.85
N SER A 920 -17.31 22.33 22.12
CA SER A 920 -17.78 22.54 20.75
C SER A 920 -19.05 23.39 20.67
N ILE A 921 -19.84 23.50 21.75
CA ILE A 921 -21.08 24.28 21.78
C ILE A 921 -20.75 25.78 21.77
N ASP A 922 -19.80 26.20 22.61
CA ASP A 922 -19.32 27.58 22.66
C ASP A 922 -18.68 27.99 21.33
N ALA A 923 -17.89 27.09 20.73
CA ALA A 923 -17.28 27.32 19.42
C ALA A 923 -18.35 27.55 18.33
N LEU A 924 -19.33 26.65 18.23
CA LEU A 924 -20.39 26.74 17.22
C LEU A 924 -21.27 27.97 17.40
N THR A 925 -21.64 28.28 18.65
CA THR A 925 -22.40 29.49 18.99
C THR A 925 -21.64 30.73 18.54
N TRP A 926 -20.36 30.83 18.91
CA TRP A 926 -19.51 31.96 18.54
C TRP A 926 -19.33 32.10 17.01
N ILE A 927 -19.09 30.98 16.30
CA ILE A 927 -18.94 31.00 14.84
C ILE A 927 -20.22 31.51 14.17
N LEU A 928 -21.38 30.98 14.56
CA LEU A 928 -22.66 31.34 13.99
C LEU A 928 -23.02 32.82 14.23
N GLU A 929 -22.74 33.37 15.43
CA GLU A 929 -22.91 34.80 15.71
C GLU A 929 -22.01 35.67 14.81
N ARG A 930 -20.74 35.29 14.65
CA ARG A 930 -19.79 36.05 13.84
C ARG A 930 -20.13 36.02 12.36
N LEU A 931 -20.53 34.86 11.82
CA LEU A 931 -21.01 34.75 10.45
C LEU A 931 -22.26 35.60 10.24
N TYR A 932 -23.23 35.57 11.18
CA TYR A 932 -24.40 36.43 11.10
C TYR A 932 -24.03 37.92 11.11
N ASP A 933 -23.22 38.38 12.06
CA ASP A 933 -22.82 39.78 12.17
C ASP A 933 -22.10 40.28 10.91
N GLN A 934 -21.22 39.45 10.35
CA GLN A 934 -20.46 39.75 9.14
C GLN A 934 -21.36 39.89 7.90
N PHE A 935 -22.38 39.03 7.78
CA PHE A 935 -23.22 38.94 6.58
C PHE A 935 -24.63 39.50 6.78
N CYS A 936 -24.97 40.10 7.93
CA CYS A 936 -26.31 40.56 8.28
C CYS A 936 -26.97 41.55 7.31
N ASN A 937 -26.21 42.17 6.40
CA ASN A 937 -26.70 43.10 5.38
C ASN A 937 -26.61 42.55 3.95
N LYS A 938 -26.22 41.28 3.77
CA LYS A 938 -26.12 40.63 2.47
C LYS A 938 -27.08 39.43 2.38
N ASN A 939 -28.14 39.59 1.60
CA ASN A 939 -29.28 38.66 1.60
C ASN A 939 -28.93 37.27 1.05
N GLU A 940 -28.04 37.16 0.06
CA GLU A 940 -27.69 35.88 -0.56
C GLU A 940 -26.86 35.01 0.39
N GLU A 941 -25.91 35.61 1.09
CA GLU A 941 -25.02 35.01 2.07
C GLU A 941 -25.81 34.58 3.32
N LEU A 942 -26.74 35.43 3.79
CA LEU A 942 -27.67 35.06 4.86
C LEU A 942 -28.53 33.85 4.49
N MET A 943 -28.95 33.73 3.22
CA MET A 943 -29.68 32.55 2.75
C MET A 943 -28.81 31.29 2.79
N GLN A 944 -27.51 31.40 2.52
CA GLN A 944 -26.58 30.26 2.63
C GLN A 944 -26.32 29.88 4.09
N ILE A 945 -26.18 30.87 4.98
CA ILE A 945 -26.08 30.64 6.43
C ILE A 945 -27.35 29.94 6.92
N LYS A 946 -28.53 30.41 6.50
CA LYS A 946 -29.81 29.77 6.81
C LYS A 946 -29.83 28.30 6.38
N ARG A 947 -29.43 27.99 5.14
CA ARG A 947 -29.34 26.60 4.65
C ARG A 947 -28.35 25.76 5.47
N GLY A 948 -27.20 26.33 5.84
CA GLY A 948 -26.24 25.67 6.70
C GLY A 948 -26.84 25.34 8.08
N ILE A 949 -27.60 26.27 8.65
CA ILE A 949 -28.34 26.10 9.91
C ILE A 949 -29.45 25.03 9.78
N GLU A 950 -30.30 25.10 8.75
CA GLU A 950 -31.33 24.08 8.48
C GLU A 950 -30.72 22.68 8.34
N TRP A 951 -29.57 22.61 7.69
CA TRP A 951 -28.83 21.38 7.49
C TRP A 951 -28.22 20.88 8.82
N ILE A 952 -27.67 21.76 9.66
CA ILE A 952 -27.23 21.46 11.04
C ILE A 952 -28.42 20.88 11.84
N LEU A 953 -29.57 21.55 11.80
CA LEU A 953 -30.79 21.13 12.50
C LEU A 953 -31.33 19.77 11.99
N SER A 954 -31.08 19.41 10.74
CA SER A 954 -31.44 18.11 10.17
C SER A 954 -30.53 16.95 10.64
N ASN A 955 -29.38 17.26 11.24
CA ASN A 955 -28.39 16.29 11.68
C ASN A 955 -28.57 15.94 13.17
N ARG A 956 -28.96 14.68 13.47
CA ARG A 956 -29.41 14.24 14.81
C ARG A 956 -28.31 14.13 15.88
N ASN A 957 -27.04 14.38 15.56
CA ASN A 957 -25.90 14.24 16.48
C ASN A 957 -25.45 15.58 17.11
N ILE A 958 -26.26 16.64 17.02
CA ILE A 958 -25.90 17.98 17.49
C ILE A 958 -26.52 18.24 18.87
N PRO A 959 -25.75 18.76 19.87
CA PRO A 959 -26.27 19.03 21.21
C PRO A 959 -27.51 19.93 21.20
N GLU A 960 -28.45 19.68 22.12
CA GLU A 960 -29.73 20.40 22.21
C GLU A 960 -29.55 21.92 22.33
N GLU A 961 -28.51 22.37 23.02
CA GLU A 961 -28.15 23.79 23.18
C GLU A 961 -27.77 24.45 21.85
N VAL A 962 -27.01 23.75 21.00
CA VAL A 962 -26.65 24.20 19.65
C VAL A 962 -27.89 24.21 18.74
N SER A 963 -28.78 23.24 18.88
CA SER A 963 -30.06 23.19 18.17
C SER A 963 -30.95 24.39 18.55
N ASN A 964 -31.10 24.67 19.83
CA ASN A 964 -31.87 25.80 20.34
C ASN A 964 -31.30 27.15 19.87
N PHE A 965 -29.98 27.31 19.90
CA PHE A 965 -29.30 28.50 19.39
C PHE A 965 -29.46 28.65 17.87
N SER A 966 -29.30 27.56 17.13
CA SER A 966 -29.50 27.50 15.68
C SER A 966 -30.92 27.90 15.28
N ILE A 967 -31.93 27.44 16.01
CA ILE A 967 -33.34 27.87 15.83
C ILE A 967 -33.53 29.36 16.12
N MET A 968 -32.90 29.90 17.17
CA MET A 968 -32.96 31.33 17.48
C MET A 968 -32.33 32.17 16.35
N LEU A 969 -31.17 31.75 15.84
CA LEU A 969 -30.48 32.47 14.78
C LEU A 969 -31.22 32.37 13.44
N ASP A 970 -31.79 31.21 13.12
CA ASP A 970 -32.67 31.02 11.96
C ASP A 970 -33.84 32.01 11.96
N LYS A 971 -34.51 32.18 13.11
CA LYS A 971 -35.56 33.20 13.29
C LYS A 971 -35.04 34.63 13.08
N LYS A 972 -33.85 34.96 13.59
CA LYS A 972 -33.24 36.30 13.37
C LYS A 972 -32.97 36.55 11.88
N ILE A 973 -32.46 35.54 11.17
CA ILE A 973 -32.21 35.62 9.72
C ILE A 973 -33.52 35.77 8.96
N GLU A 974 -34.56 35.00 9.31
CA GLU A 974 -35.88 35.08 8.69
C GLU A 974 -36.54 36.46 8.86
N CYS A 975 -36.49 37.04 10.06
CA CYS A 975 -36.94 38.41 10.32
C CYS A 975 -36.22 39.47 9.46
N LYS A 976 -34.92 39.26 9.20
CA LYS A 976 -34.08 40.15 8.37
C LYS A 976 -34.39 40.01 6.88
N LEU A 977 -34.56 38.79 6.39
CA LEU A 977 -34.89 38.51 4.98
C LEU A 977 -36.32 38.93 4.62
N ASN A 978 -37.25 38.87 5.58
CA ASN A 978 -38.66 39.22 5.41
C ASN A 978 -39.11 40.29 6.42
N PRO A 979 -38.74 41.58 6.24
CA PRO A 979 -39.07 42.65 7.20
C PRO A 979 -40.58 42.91 7.38
N GLN A 980 -41.45 42.35 6.53
CA GLN A 980 -42.91 42.41 6.68
C GLN A 980 -43.47 41.46 7.76
N ILE A 981 -42.72 40.45 8.20
CA ILE A 981 -43.15 39.48 9.22
C ILE A 981 -43.15 40.10 10.63
N ASN A 982 -42.46 41.24 10.84
CA ASN A 982 -42.36 41.94 12.12
C ASN A 982 -43.57 42.83 12.51
N GLN A 983 -44.71 42.76 11.82
CA GLN A 983 -45.94 43.48 12.21
C GLN A 983 -46.99 42.61 12.93
N THR A 984 -46.65 41.37 13.25
CA THR A 984 -47.44 40.42 14.04
C THR A 984 -46.56 39.77 15.09
#